data_AF-A0A2N1UCB3-F1
#
_entry.id   AF-A0A2N1UCB3-F1
#
_cell.length_a   1.000
_cell.length_b   1.000
_cell.length_c   1.000
_cell.angle_alpha   90.00
_cell.angle_beta   90.00
_cell.angle_gamma   90.00
#
_symmetry.space_group_name_H-M   'P 1'
#
loop_
_entity.id
_entity.type
_entity.pdbx_description
1 polymer ?
#
loop_
_entity_poly.entity_id
_entity_poly.type
_entity_poly.pdbx_seq_one_letter_code
_entity_poly.pdbx_strand_id
1 'polypeptide(L)'
;MRITVAYNLRPDTSEETAELLSKEDIDRITSVISSLKHTVTPVEVSGKPNAVIERLLASEPDLIFNLAEGTIGSSREAFYPRIYEQLNIPFTGGNASLLHMNLDKHLAKTVLASRGIRVPRGIHISQEHYELPADLRFPWMIKPNSEGSSKGISQNSVVENIGQAKKVIADLLKRYPQGLVVEEFIPGKELSVPFLESFPGKLLEIVEHTFDLKKLGVKYNIYDYDMKQGGDSARAVNIVCPADLSPEQAATVYQMARQVFEVMPCPDMGRVDIRLHENGDPYFIELNPLPSLHPAASLMAAARTRNLDPKDLYKLIIRSAARRYNLQIRPTKRGSAKFAISQSPRPTAREVGIRIGRFRPGVHNAITDVKGVKVGHSNIIALNLQIPGTAEKGVACTGVTAVLPGGQTFNKRVMAGGFILNGVGEMSGLTQVLELGWLETPILLTNSHSVGTVHSGVIQHMSKIVPGLGLHTDVILPLVGEADDSFLNDVRVGINGAKSAVAAIEAARSGPVEQGSVGGGTGMMSYDFAGGIGTSSRVLEIEEGIFTVGVLVMSNLGRIDNLTIAGKVVGKDLEPQFRHFEKRTKSDGSIIVVIATDVPLLSSQLNRIAKRAALGLGRTGSIAASTSGEIVVAFSTANRTSRPSLQKGKFLNLKCISDAHINPVYEATIEATEEAVLNAIFCSNGMTGRSDRFCPALPVDLVLESLKKGVEINESHQ
;
A
#
# COMPACT_ATOMS: atom_id res chain seq x y z
N MET A 1 19.46 -6.52 17.90
CA MET A 1 18.71 -6.91 19.10
C MET A 1 19.06 -8.35 19.41
N ARG A 2 19.21 -8.65 20.70
CA ARG A 2 19.18 -9.99 21.27
C ARG A 2 17.71 -10.40 21.36
N ILE A 3 17.32 -11.36 20.54
CA ILE A 3 15.95 -11.90 20.52
C ILE A 3 15.98 -13.27 21.17
N THR A 4 15.27 -13.41 22.27
CA THR A 4 15.06 -14.72 22.89
C THR A 4 13.81 -15.34 22.28
N VAL A 5 13.94 -16.50 21.65
CA VAL A 5 12.77 -17.28 21.20
C VAL A 5 12.37 -18.15 22.38
N ALA A 6 11.28 -17.79 23.06
CA ALA A 6 10.76 -18.56 24.19
C ALA A 6 9.75 -19.58 23.69
N TYR A 7 9.96 -20.86 24.00
CA TYR A 7 9.13 -21.96 23.49
C TYR A 7 8.96 -23.07 24.53
N ASN A 8 7.93 -23.89 24.33
CA ASN A 8 7.75 -25.16 25.01
C ASN A 8 7.89 -26.30 23.99
N LEU A 9 8.88 -27.17 24.20
CA LEU A 9 9.12 -28.33 23.34
C LEU A 9 8.05 -29.40 23.59
N ARG A 10 7.46 -29.91 22.52
CA ARG A 10 6.52 -31.03 22.56
C ARG A 10 7.25 -32.34 22.90
N PRO A 11 6.96 -32.99 24.05
CA PRO A 11 7.67 -34.20 24.47
C PRO A 11 7.13 -35.48 23.83
N ASP A 12 5.85 -35.49 23.43
CA ASP A 12 5.16 -36.66 22.85
C ASP A 12 4.03 -36.24 21.90
N THR A 13 3.36 -37.21 21.27
CA THR A 13 2.22 -36.96 20.36
C THR A 13 0.85 -36.99 21.04
N SER A 14 0.79 -36.90 22.37
CA SER A 14 -0.48 -36.95 23.11
C SER A 14 -1.37 -35.72 22.87
N GLU A 15 -2.67 -35.84 23.20
CA GLU A 15 -3.62 -34.72 23.15
C GLU A 15 -3.27 -33.62 24.15
N GLU A 16 -2.70 -33.96 25.30
CA GLU A 16 -2.36 -32.99 26.35
C GLU A 16 -1.27 -32.02 25.88
N THR A 17 -0.31 -32.50 25.08
CA THR A 17 0.86 -31.73 24.62
C THR A 17 0.68 -31.12 23.22
N ALA A 18 -0.51 -31.24 22.64
CA ALA A 18 -0.85 -30.80 21.28
C ALA A 18 -0.60 -29.32 20.95
N GLU A 19 -0.60 -28.45 21.96
CA GLU A 19 -0.36 -27.01 21.83
C GLU A 19 1.14 -26.66 21.80
N LEU A 20 2.02 -27.60 22.12
CA LEU A 20 3.47 -27.39 22.19
C LEU A 20 4.14 -27.56 20.83
N LEU A 21 5.31 -26.95 20.67
CA LEU A 21 6.01 -26.89 19.39
C LEU A 21 6.91 -28.09 19.12
N SER A 22 6.93 -28.54 17.87
CA SER A 22 7.88 -29.54 17.39
C SER A 22 9.30 -28.98 17.33
N LYS A 23 10.31 -29.85 17.45
CA LYS A 23 11.71 -29.46 17.30
C LYS A 23 11.98 -28.80 15.94
N GLU A 24 11.35 -29.32 14.89
CA GLU A 24 11.46 -28.79 13.52
C GLU A 24 10.92 -27.36 13.41
N ASP A 25 9.77 -27.07 14.03
CA ASP A 25 9.19 -25.72 14.03
C ASP A 25 10.07 -24.72 14.77
N ILE A 26 10.62 -25.12 15.92
CA ILE A 26 11.52 -24.28 16.72
C ILE A 26 12.77 -23.94 15.92
N ASP A 27 13.39 -24.94 15.30
CA ASP A 27 14.62 -24.77 14.51
C ASP A 27 14.34 -23.90 13.26
N ARG A 28 13.20 -24.10 12.59
CA ARG A 28 12.75 -23.26 11.47
C ARG A 28 12.56 -21.81 11.88
N ILE A 29 11.79 -21.54 12.95
CA ILE A 29 11.52 -20.18 13.42
C ILE A 29 12.82 -19.49 13.85
N THR A 30 13.65 -20.19 14.63
CA THR A 30 14.95 -19.68 15.09
C THR A 30 15.87 -19.35 13.92
N SER A 31 15.92 -20.21 12.90
CA SER A 31 16.71 -20.00 11.68
C SER A 31 16.23 -18.76 10.90
N VAL A 32 14.91 -18.62 10.71
CA VAL A 32 14.35 -17.48 9.98
C VAL A 32 14.60 -16.16 10.71
N ILE A 33 14.41 -16.11 12.04
CA ILE A 33 14.69 -14.92 12.85
C ILE A 33 16.20 -14.60 12.84
N SER A 34 17.06 -15.62 12.90
CA SER A 34 18.52 -15.44 12.81
C SER A 34 18.93 -14.83 11.47
N SER A 35 18.26 -15.22 10.38
CA SER A 35 18.49 -14.66 9.03
C SER A 35 18.16 -13.16 8.90
N LEU A 36 17.44 -12.59 9.87
CA LEU A 36 17.14 -11.16 9.98
C LEU A 36 18.28 -10.35 10.64
N LYS A 37 19.44 -10.97 10.90
CA LYS A 37 20.62 -10.37 11.53
C LYS A 37 20.39 -9.95 12.98
N HIS A 38 19.54 -10.70 13.68
CA HIS A 38 19.38 -10.63 15.14
C HIS A 38 20.29 -11.68 15.81
N THR A 39 20.71 -11.42 17.05
CA THR A 39 21.33 -12.46 17.87
C THR A 39 20.19 -13.25 18.49
N VAL A 40 20.05 -14.53 18.15
CA VAL A 40 18.88 -15.31 18.58
C VAL A 40 19.31 -16.36 19.61
N THR A 41 18.63 -16.36 20.75
CA THR A 41 18.83 -17.35 21.81
C THR A 41 17.53 -18.15 22.00
N PRO A 42 17.46 -19.41 21.56
CA PRO A 42 16.31 -20.25 21.87
C PRO A 42 16.33 -20.62 23.36
N VAL A 43 15.23 -20.35 24.07
CA VAL A 43 15.07 -20.69 25.49
C VAL A 43 13.83 -21.55 25.68
N GLU A 44 14.06 -22.80 26.09
CA GLU A 44 13.00 -23.71 26.54
C GLU A 44 12.47 -23.23 27.89
N VAL A 45 11.17 -22.94 27.97
CA VAL A 45 10.55 -22.36 29.18
C VAL A 45 9.75 -23.37 30.00
N SER A 46 9.82 -24.67 29.69
CA SER A 46 9.22 -25.71 30.53
C SER A 46 9.94 -25.89 31.89
N GLY A 47 9.21 -26.39 32.89
CA GLY A 47 9.75 -26.69 34.23
C GLY A 47 9.39 -25.64 35.31
N LYS A 48 10.14 -25.65 36.42
CA LYS A 48 9.85 -24.79 37.59
C LYS A 48 10.05 -23.29 37.25
N PRO A 49 9.14 -22.38 37.66
CA PRO A 49 9.20 -20.97 37.30
C PRO A 49 10.53 -20.28 37.60
N ASN A 50 11.15 -20.55 38.76
CA ASN A 50 12.44 -19.94 39.12
C ASN A 50 13.54 -20.27 38.10
N ALA A 51 13.65 -21.54 37.69
CA ALA A 51 14.64 -21.97 36.70
C ALA A 51 14.34 -21.38 35.31
N VAL A 52 13.07 -21.16 34.96
CA VAL A 52 12.67 -20.51 33.71
C VAL A 52 13.09 -19.04 33.72
N ILE A 53 12.81 -18.33 34.83
CA ILE A 53 13.21 -16.93 35.01
C ILE A 53 14.73 -16.79 34.92
N GLU A 54 15.48 -17.68 35.58
CA GLU A 54 16.95 -17.71 35.49
C GLU A 54 17.43 -17.86 34.05
N ARG A 55 16.86 -18.79 33.26
CA ARG A 55 17.23 -18.98 31.84
C ARG A 55 16.86 -17.78 30.98
N LEU A 56 15.68 -17.18 31.20
CA LEU A 56 15.25 -15.99 30.48
C LEU A 56 16.18 -14.80 30.76
N LEU A 57 16.52 -14.55 32.02
CA LEU A 57 17.45 -13.48 32.41
C LEU A 57 18.87 -13.73 31.88
N ALA A 58 19.36 -14.98 31.95
CA ALA A 58 20.66 -15.36 31.41
C ALA A 58 20.78 -15.17 29.90
N SER A 59 19.66 -15.19 29.16
CA SER A 59 19.65 -14.90 27.72
C SER A 59 19.77 -13.41 27.39
N GLU A 60 19.65 -12.52 28.39
CA GLU A 60 19.69 -11.06 28.28
C GLU A 60 18.89 -10.49 27.08
N PRO A 61 17.59 -10.79 26.97
CA PRO A 61 16.79 -10.40 25.80
C PRO A 61 16.59 -8.88 25.74
N ASP A 62 16.75 -8.32 24.53
CA ASP A 62 16.17 -7.01 24.20
C ASP A 62 14.68 -7.17 23.85
N LEU A 63 14.29 -8.33 23.31
CA LEU A 63 12.93 -8.71 22.93
C LEU A 63 12.76 -10.23 23.08
N ILE A 64 11.63 -10.68 23.61
CA ILE A 64 11.22 -12.08 23.57
C ILE A 64 10.27 -12.30 22.39
N PHE A 65 10.64 -13.19 21.46
CA PHE A 65 9.69 -13.71 20.49
C PHE A 65 8.91 -14.85 21.16
N ASN A 66 7.71 -14.55 21.63
CA ASN A 66 6.91 -15.49 22.41
C ASN A 66 6.26 -16.54 21.50
N LEU A 67 6.52 -17.81 21.81
CA LEU A 67 5.81 -18.98 21.30
C LEU A 67 5.38 -19.91 22.43
N ALA A 68 5.53 -19.46 23.67
CA ALA A 68 5.37 -20.26 24.85
C ALA A 68 4.02 -20.02 25.52
N GLU A 69 3.48 -21.09 26.10
CA GLU A 69 2.23 -21.13 26.83
C GLU A 69 2.43 -21.95 28.11
N GLY A 70 1.83 -21.51 29.22
CA GLY A 70 1.84 -22.31 30.44
C GLY A 70 1.18 -23.67 30.23
N THR A 71 1.47 -24.63 31.11
CA THR A 71 0.91 -25.99 31.03
C THR A 71 -0.12 -26.28 32.11
N ILE A 72 -0.40 -25.33 33.02
CA ILE A 72 -1.25 -25.53 34.20
C ILE A 72 -2.24 -24.36 34.32
N GLY A 73 -3.50 -24.70 34.62
CA GLY A 73 -4.56 -23.73 34.96
C GLY A 73 -5.30 -23.16 33.75
N SER A 74 -6.33 -22.37 34.02
CA SER A 74 -7.25 -21.78 33.02
C SER A 74 -6.72 -20.51 32.35
N SER A 75 -5.59 -19.95 32.82
CA SER A 75 -4.96 -18.74 32.27
C SER A 75 -3.60 -19.05 31.65
N ARG A 76 -3.43 -20.25 31.09
CA ARG A 76 -2.11 -20.79 30.74
C ARG A 76 -1.39 -19.98 29.67
N GLU A 77 -2.08 -19.52 28.63
CA GLU A 77 -1.49 -18.68 27.58
C GLU A 77 -0.97 -17.33 28.14
N ALA A 78 -1.57 -16.83 29.23
CA ALA A 78 -1.17 -15.59 29.88
C ALA A 78 0.06 -15.72 30.79
N PHE A 79 0.44 -16.95 31.17
CA PHE A 79 1.44 -17.20 32.21
C PHE A 79 2.80 -16.57 31.90
N TYR A 80 3.40 -16.87 30.75
CA TYR A 80 4.71 -16.31 30.40
C TYR A 80 4.66 -14.84 30.01
N PRO A 81 3.67 -14.34 29.24
CA PRO A 81 3.47 -12.91 29.03
C PRO A 81 3.42 -12.13 30.35
N ARG A 82 2.77 -12.68 31.38
CA ARG A 82 2.75 -12.04 32.72
C ARG A 82 4.13 -11.98 33.37
N ILE A 83 4.94 -13.02 33.21
CA ILE A 83 6.33 -13.01 33.66
C ILE A 83 7.14 -11.96 32.90
N TYR A 84 6.99 -11.87 31.57
CA TYR A 84 7.69 -10.89 30.75
C TYR A 84 7.33 -9.45 31.14
N GLU A 85 6.04 -9.18 31.37
CA GLU A 85 5.55 -7.89 31.90
C GLU A 85 6.20 -7.56 33.25
N GLN A 86 6.21 -8.52 34.19
CA GLN A 86 6.77 -8.31 35.53
C GLN A 86 8.29 -8.09 35.52
N LEU A 87 9.00 -8.75 34.60
CA LEU A 87 10.44 -8.55 34.38
C LEU A 87 10.75 -7.30 33.55
N ASN A 88 9.74 -6.59 33.06
CA ASN A 88 9.86 -5.46 32.15
C ASN A 88 10.67 -5.81 30.88
N ILE A 89 10.47 -7.02 30.36
CA ILE A 89 11.09 -7.51 29.14
C ILE A 89 10.10 -7.36 27.98
N PRO A 90 10.42 -6.60 26.92
CA PRO A 90 9.60 -6.52 25.71
C PRO A 90 9.34 -7.89 25.08
N PHE A 91 8.15 -8.13 24.54
CA PHE A 91 7.82 -9.40 23.88
C PHE A 91 6.81 -9.25 22.74
N THR A 92 6.79 -10.20 21.81
CA THR A 92 5.82 -10.25 20.70
C THR A 92 4.51 -10.94 21.10
N GLY A 93 3.40 -10.56 20.47
CA GLY A 93 2.09 -11.21 20.65
C GLY A 93 1.19 -10.54 21.69
N GLY A 94 0.10 -11.21 22.05
CA GLY A 94 -0.88 -10.73 23.03
C GLY A 94 -0.30 -10.55 24.44
N ASN A 95 -0.77 -9.55 25.17
CA ASN A 95 -0.42 -9.36 26.58
C ASN A 95 -1.17 -10.36 27.48
N ALA A 96 -0.81 -10.43 28.77
CA ALA A 96 -1.40 -11.42 29.69
C ALA A 96 -2.93 -11.31 29.78
N SER A 97 -3.46 -10.09 29.85
CA SER A 97 -4.90 -9.86 29.93
C SER A 97 -5.65 -10.31 28.67
N LEU A 98 -5.10 -10.01 27.48
CA LEU A 98 -5.69 -10.40 26.21
C LEU A 98 -5.71 -11.92 26.05
N LEU A 99 -4.59 -12.59 26.34
CA LEU A 99 -4.48 -14.05 26.20
C LEU A 99 -5.37 -14.78 27.20
N HIS A 100 -5.43 -14.33 28.46
CA HIS A 100 -6.34 -14.93 29.44
C HIS A 100 -7.81 -14.79 29.00
N MET A 101 -8.20 -13.59 28.56
CA MET A 101 -9.57 -13.31 28.15
C MET A 101 -9.99 -14.15 26.93
N ASN A 102 -9.09 -14.35 25.96
CA ASN A 102 -9.41 -15.10 24.74
C ASN A 102 -9.38 -16.62 24.92
N LEU A 103 -8.56 -17.12 25.86
CA LEU A 103 -8.58 -18.54 26.21
C LEU A 103 -9.92 -18.94 26.84
N ASP A 104 -10.57 -18.03 27.59
CA ASP A 104 -11.94 -18.22 28.09
C ASP A 104 -12.97 -17.86 27.01
N LYS A 105 -13.47 -18.88 26.29
CA LYS A 105 -14.41 -18.67 25.18
C LYS A 105 -15.70 -18.00 25.59
N HIS A 106 -16.24 -18.33 26.77
CA HIS A 106 -17.47 -17.72 27.24
C HIS A 106 -17.26 -16.23 27.54
N LEU A 107 -16.15 -15.89 28.20
CA LEU A 107 -15.81 -14.50 28.51
C LEU A 107 -15.57 -13.67 27.25
N ALA A 108 -14.75 -14.16 26.31
CA ALA A 108 -14.47 -13.47 25.05
C ALA A 108 -15.76 -13.19 24.26
N LYS A 109 -16.65 -14.18 24.17
CA LYS A 109 -17.95 -14.03 23.49
C LYS A 109 -18.87 -13.06 24.20
N THR A 110 -18.90 -13.09 25.53
CA THR A 110 -19.70 -12.15 26.34
C THR A 110 -19.26 -10.70 26.10
N VAL A 111 -17.94 -10.46 26.10
CA VAL A 111 -17.37 -9.13 25.82
C VAL A 111 -17.73 -8.66 24.41
N LEU A 112 -17.54 -9.50 23.39
CA LEU A 112 -17.85 -9.13 22.00
C LEU A 112 -19.35 -8.95 21.76
N ALA A 113 -20.20 -9.82 22.32
CA ALA A 113 -21.65 -9.71 22.24
C ALA A 113 -22.15 -8.40 22.85
N SER A 114 -21.56 -7.96 23.97
CA SER A 114 -21.89 -6.66 24.60
C SER A 114 -21.59 -5.45 23.71
N ARG A 115 -20.74 -5.63 22.67
CA ARG A 115 -20.40 -4.61 21.66
C ARG A 115 -21.17 -4.79 20.34
N GLY A 116 -22.19 -5.64 20.33
CA GLY A 116 -23.02 -5.90 19.16
C GLY A 116 -22.38 -6.83 18.12
N ILE A 117 -21.26 -7.47 18.44
CA ILE A 117 -20.64 -8.47 17.56
C ILE A 117 -21.42 -9.78 17.71
N ARG A 118 -21.86 -10.32 16.57
CA ARG A 118 -22.67 -11.53 16.56
C ARG A 118 -21.85 -12.74 16.95
N VAL A 119 -22.27 -13.43 18.00
CA VAL A 119 -21.72 -14.71 18.49
C VAL A 119 -22.83 -15.77 18.50
N PRO A 120 -22.51 -17.08 18.45
CA PRO A 120 -23.50 -18.12 18.67
C PRO A 120 -24.15 -17.95 20.06
N ARG A 121 -25.48 -18.09 20.15
CA ARG A 121 -26.14 -18.03 21.45
C ARG A 121 -25.73 -19.26 22.25
N GLY A 122 -25.34 -19.05 23.50
CA GLY A 122 -24.83 -20.13 24.33
C GLY A 122 -24.69 -19.74 25.78
N ILE A 123 -24.44 -20.74 26.61
CA ILE A 123 -24.21 -20.60 28.05
C ILE A 123 -22.92 -21.33 28.46
N HIS A 124 -22.37 -20.93 29.60
CA HIS A 124 -21.31 -21.68 30.27
C HIS A 124 -21.94 -22.66 31.27
N ILE A 125 -21.42 -23.88 31.29
CA ILE A 125 -21.83 -24.93 32.23
C ILE A 125 -20.60 -25.39 33.00
N SER A 126 -20.72 -25.48 34.32
CA SER A 126 -19.69 -26.00 35.21
C SER A 126 -20.27 -27.06 36.16
N GLN A 127 -19.42 -27.68 36.99
CA GLN A 127 -19.90 -28.61 38.01
C GLN A 127 -20.76 -27.92 39.07
N GLU A 128 -20.46 -26.65 39.38
CA GLU A 128 -21.17 -25.85 40.38
C GLU A 128 -22.47 -25.24 39.82
N HIS A 129 -22.48 -24.93 38.52
CA HIS A 129 -23.60 -24.31 37.82
C HIS A 129 -24.00 -25.17 36.63
N TYR A 130 -24.79 -26.21 36.90
CA TYR A 130 -25.31 -27.15 35.91
C TYR A 130 -26.77 -26.85 35.59
N GLU A 131 -27.01 -25.91 34.71
CA GLU A 131 -28.35 -25.64 34.15
C GLU A 131 -28.30 -25.75 32.63
N LEU A 132 -29.19 -26.56 32.06
CA LEU A 132 -29.28 -26.70 30.61
C LEU A 132 -30.10 -25.56 30.02
N PRO A 133 -29.75 -25.05 28.83
CA PRO A 133 -30.47 -23.94 28.23
C PRO A 133 -31.85 -24.40 27.73
N ALA A 134 -32.90 -23.72 28.16
CA ALA A 134 -34.27 -24.00 27.72
C ALA A 134 -34.56 -23.47 26.30
N ASP A 135 -33.96 -22.34 25.93
CA ASP A 135 -34.34 -21.57 24.73
C ASP A 135 -33.33 -21.67 23.55
N LEU A 136 -32.29 -22.52 23.65
CA LEU A 136 -31.32 -22.71 22.56
C LEU A 136 -31.83 -23.73 21.53
N ARG A 137 -31.64 -23.43 20.25
CA ARG A 137 -32.08 -24.30 19.15
C ARG A 137 -31.05 -25.38 18.84
N PHE A 138 -31.50 -26.61 18.66
CA PHE A 138 -30.65 -27.69 18.17
C PHE A 138 -30.32 -27.50 16.67
N PRO A 139 -29.16 -28.00 16.19
CA PRO A 139 -28.15 -28.72 16.96
C PRO A 139 -27.29 -27.80 17.84
N TRP A 140 -26.82 -28.32 18.98
CA TRP A 140 -25.89 -27.61 19.87
C TRP A 140 -24.47 -28.09 19.65
N MET A 141 -23.52 -27.20 19.89
CA MET A 141 -22.09 -27.47 19.90
C MET A 141 -21.57 -27.34 21.35
N ILE A 142 -21.00 -28.42 21.88
CA ILE A 142 -20.46 -28.51 23.25
C ILE A 142 -18.94 -28.52 23.18
N LYS A 143 -18.29 -27.51 23.77
CA LYS A 143 -16.83 -27.32 23.71
C LYS A 143 -16.24 -27.05 25.10
N PRO A 144 -15.02 -27.49 25.41
CA PRO A 144 -14.31 -27.03 26.60
C PRO A 144 -14.11 -25.51 26.59
N ASN A 145 -14.37 -24.85 27.72
CA ASN A 145 -14.32 -23.39 27.80
C ASN A 145 -12.91 -22.85 27.59
N SER A 146 -11.94 -23.42 28.31
CA SER A 146 -10.57 -22.90 28.43
C SER A 146 -9.52 -23.68 27.64
N GLU A 147 -9.89 -24.40 26.58
CA GLU A 147 -8.95 -25.20 25.79
C GLU A 147 -8.69 -24.68 24.37
N GLY A 148 -7.45 -24.73 23.88
CA GLY A 148 -7.11 -24.41 22.50
C GLY A 148 -7.11 -25.63 21.58
N SER A 149 -6.67 -25.44 20.33
CA SER A 149 -6.32 -26.51 19.38
C SER A 149 -7.39 -27.60 19.15
N SER A 150 -8.66 -27.28 19.31
CA SER A 150 -9.80 -28.23 19.22
C SER A 150 -9.75 -29.40 20.22
N LYS A 151 -9.00 -29.29 21.32
CA LYS A 151 -8.99 -30.31 22.38
C LYS A 151 -10.40 -30.58 22.90
N GLY A 152 -10.77 -31.86 23.02
CA GLY A 152 -12.10 -32.28 23.45
C GLY A 152 -13.24 -32.02 22.44
N ILE A 153 -12.95 -31.57 21.22
CA ILE A 153 -13.94 -31.39 20.15
C ILE A 153 -13.90 -32.58 19.19
N SER A 154 -15.06 -33.21 18.97
CA SER A 154 -15.25 -34.29 17.99
C SER A 154 -16.63 -34.15 17.32
N GLN A 155 -16.97 -35.06 16.41
CA GLN A 155 -18.33 -35.12 15.86
C GLN A 155 -19.41 -35.31 16.95
N ASN A 156 -19.08 -35.96 18.06
CA ASN A 156 -19.99 -36.12 19.21
C ASN A 156 -20.19 -34.81 20.00
N SER A 157 -19.39 -33.78 19.74
CA SER A 157 -19.58 -32.44 20.32
C SER A 157 -20.78 -31.72 19.73
N VAL A 158 -21.27 -32.13 18.56
CA VAL A 158 -22.54 -31.65 18.02
C VAL A 158 -23.66 -32.60 18.40
N VAL A 159 -24.62 -32.08 19.16
CA VAL A 159 -25.73 -32.86 19.71
C VAL A 159 -27.06 -32.35 19.18
N GLU A 160 -27.99 -33.26 18.93
CA GLU A 160 -29.29 -32.95 18.30
C GLU A 160 -30.46 -32.98 19.29
N ASN A 161 -30.21 -33.44 20.53
CA ASN A 161 -31.22 -33.48 21.58
C ASN A 161 -30.60 -33.45 22.99
N ILE A 162 -31.47 -33.19 23.98
CA ILE A 162 -31.09 -33.06 25.40
C ILE A 162 -30.46 -34.35 25.95
N GLY A 163 -30.91 -35.53 25.51
CA GLY A 163 -30.37 -36.81 25.97
C GLY A 163 -28.90 -36.98 25.59
N GLN A 164 -28.56 -36.67 24.34
CA GLN A 164 -27.18 -36.64 23.86
C GLN A 164 -26.36 -35.57 24.59
N ALA A 165 -26.92 -34.35 24.74
CA ALA A 165 -26.25 -33.25 25.43
C ALA A 165 -25.82 -33.63 26.85
N LYS A 166 -26.72 -34.21 27.66
CA LYS A 166 -26.41 -34.64 29.04
C LYS A 166 -25.25 -35.62 29.10
N LYS A 167 -25.20 -36.58 28.17
CA LYS A 167 -24.12 -37.57 28.12
C LYS A 167 -22.78 -36.92 27.80
N VAL A 168 -22.74 -36.11 26.73
CA VAL A 168 -21.52 -35.43 26.28
C VAL A 168 -21.00 -34.45 27.32
N ILE A 169 -21.89 -33.68 27.97
CA ILE A 169 -21.53 -32.75 29.05
C ILE A 169 -20.95 -33.52 30.23
N ALA A 170 -21.58 -34.62 30.67
CA ALA A 170 -21.09 -35.41 31.80
C ALA A 170 -19.71 -36.02 31.53
N ASP A 171 -19.45 -36.47 30.30
CA ASP A 171 -18.16 -37.05 29.91
C ASP A 171 -17.07 -35.98 29.77
N LEU A 172 -17.41 -34.81 29.22
CA LEU A 172 -16.46 -33.70 29.05
C LEU A 172 -16.14 -32.99 30.37
N LEU A 173 -17.11 -32.74 31.25
CA LEU A 173 -16.87 -32.08 32.55
C LEU A 173 -15.97 -32.89 33.49
N LYS A 174 -15.89 -34.21 33.32
CA LYS A 174 -14.92 -35.05 34.04
C LYS A 174 -13.49 -34.77 33.61
N ARG A 175 -13.28 -34.47 32.32
CA ARG A 175 -11.96 -34.22 31.71
C ARG A 175 -11.56 -32.75 31.77
N TYR A 176 -12.53 -31.84 31.69
CA TYR A 176 -12.33 -30.39 31.64
C TYR A 176 -13.12 -29.71 32.77
N PRO A 177 -12.57 -29.68 34.01
CA PRO A 177 -13.27 -29.15 35.18
C PRO A 177 -13.50 -27.64 35.12
N GLN A 178 -12.85 -26.91 34.21
CA GLN A 178 -12.99 -25.46 33.99
C GLN A 178 -14.34 -25.08 33.34
N GLY A 179 -15.15 -26.08 32.99
CA GLY A 179 -16.47 -25.90 32.41
C GLY A 179 -16.48 -25.95 30.89
N LEU A 180 -17.68 -25.98 30.35
CA LEU A 180 -17.98 -26.13 28.93
C LEU A 180 -18.80 -24.95 28.43
N VAL A 181 -18.65 -24.62 27.15
CA VAL A 181 -19.57 -23.76 26.42
C VAL A 181 -20.55 -24.63 25.66
N VAL A 182 -21.84 -24.41 25.90
CA VAL A 182 -22.93 -25.04 25.15
C VAL A 182 -23.61 -23.96 24.32
N GLU A 183 -23.47 -24.05 22.99
CA GLU A 183 -23.92 -23.01 22.07
C GLU A 183 -24.66 -23.58 20.86
N GLU A 184 -25.42 -22.73 20.15
CA GLU A 184 -26.02 -23.10 18.87
C GLU A 184 -24.93 -23.41 17.84
N PHE A 185 -25.06 -24.54 17.14
CA PHE A 185 -24.18 -24.85 16.03
C PHE A 185 -24.56 -23.99 14.83
N ILE A 186 -23.61 -23.20 14.34
CA ILE A 186 -23.80 -22.36 13.14
C ILE A 186 -23.39 -23.18 11.91
N PRO A 187 -24.33 -23.66 11.06
CA PRO A 187 -23.96 -24.31 9.79
C PRO A 187 -23.33 -23.30 8.82
N GLY A 188 -22.58 -23.78 7.83
CA GLY A 188 -21.99 -22.96 6.78
C GLY A 188 -20.46 -23.06 6.66
N LYS A 189 -19.83 -21.98 6.18
CA LYS A 189 -18.38 -21.93 5.88
C LYS A 189 -17.57 -21.62 7.12
N GLU A 190 -16.42 -22.28 7.26
CA GLU A 190 -15.45 -22.05 8.34
C GLU A 190 -14.31 -21.18 7.81
N LEU A 191 -14.22 -19.96 8.34
CA LEU A 191 -13.34 -18.91 7.83
C LEU A 191 -12.37 -18.45 8.92
N SER A 192 -11.15 -18.13 8.51
CA SER A 192 -10.16 -17.45 9.34
C SER A 192 -9.75 -16.14 8.68
N VAL A 193 -9.69 -15.06 9.46
CA VAL A 193 -9.21 -13.75 9.02
C VAL A 193 -7.96 -13.38 9.82
N PRO A 194 -6.75 -13.56 9.24
CA PRO A 194 -5.51 -13.20 9.90
C PRO A 194 -5.29 -11.68 9.95
N PHE A 195 -4.60 -11.25 11.00
CA PHE A 195 -4.22 -9.87 11.27
C PHE A 195 -2.72 -9.75 11.51
N LEU A 196 -2.12 -8.69 10.98
CA LEU A 196 -0.71 -8.35 11.15
C LEU A 196 -0.58 -6.82 11.26
N GLU A 197 -0.17 -6.32 12.43
CA GLU A 197 -0.23 -4.88 12.76
C GLU A 197 0.54 -4.03 11.75
N SER A 198 1.74 -4.48 11.39
CA SER A 198 2.65 -3.75 10.52
C SER A 198 2.39 -3.99 9.03
N PHE A 199 1.30 -4.67 8.67
CA PHE A 199 0.89 -4.87 7.28
C PHE A 199 -0.15 -3.81 6.85
N PRO A 200 -0.09 -3.29 5.61
CA PRO A 200 -1.07 -2.33 5.10
C PRO A 200 -2.52 -2.85 5.19
N GLY A 201 -3.42 -2.06 5.79
CA GLY A 201 -4.81 -2.48 6.02
C GLY A 201 -5.00 -3.50 7.16
N LYS A 202 -3.91 -3.98 7.77
CA LYS A 202 -3.80 -4.90 8.93
C LYS A 202 -4.42 -6.28 8.79
N LEU A 203 -5.51 -6.44 8.04
CA LEU A 203 -6.13 -7.72 7.74
C LEU A 203 -5.56 -8.32 6.45
N LEU A 204 -5.33 -9.63 6.47
CA LEU A 204 -4.91 -10.41 5.31
C LEU A 204 -6.10 -11.05 4.59
N GLU A 205 -5.84 -11.85 3.56
CA GLU A 205 -6.89 -12.58 2.84
C GLU A 205 -7.72 -13.48 3.76
N ILE A 206 -9.04 -13.54 3.52
CA ILE A 206 -9.92 -14.51 4.18
C ILE A 206 -9.50 -15.91 3.74
N VAL A 207 -9.31 -16.79 4.71
CA VAL A 207 -8.93 -18.19 4.49
C VAL A 207 -10.13 -19.06 4.80
N GLU A 208 -10.54 -19.90 3.85
CA GLU A 208 -11.59 -20.89 4.06
C GLU A 208 -10.96 -22.27 4.33
N HIS A 209 -11.44 -22.91 5.39
CA HIS A 209 -11.12 -24.30 5.70
C HIS A 209 -12.24 -25.19 5.14
N THR A 210 -11.93 -25.94 4.09
CA THR A 210 -12.88 -26.86 3.43
C THR A 210 -12.57 -28.31 3.76
N PHE A 211 -13.62 -29.13 3.85
CA PHE A 211 -13.54 -30.51 4.31
C PHE A 211 -14.27 -31.44 3.33
N ASP A 212 -13.62 -32.49 2.87
CA ASP A 212 -14.29 -33.53 2.07
C ASP A 212 -15.07 -34.48 2.99
N LEU A 213 -16.31 -34.09 3.32
CA LEU A 213 -17.18 -34.83 4.25
C LEU A 213 -17.45 -36.27 3.81
N LYS A 214 -17.44 -36.55 2.49
CA LYS A 214 -17.67 -37.90 1.95
C LYS A 214 -16.45 -38.80 2.13
N LYS A 215 -15.23 -38.26 1.95
CA LYS A 215 -13.99 -38.99 2.28
C LYS A 215 -13.79 -39.17 3.78
N LEU A 216 -14.24 -38.21 4.58
CA LEU A 216 -14.09 -38.24 6.03
C LEU A 216 -15.15 -39.09 6.73
N GLY A 217 -16.28 -39.40 6.08
CA GLY A 217 -17.36 -40.19 6.68
C GLY A 217 -18.08 -39.49 7.84
N VAL A 218 -17.99 -38.16 7.92
CA VAL A 218 -18.52 -37.35 9.04
C VAL A 218 -19.72 -36.50 8.61
N LYS A 219 -20.67 -36.29 9.55
CA LYS A 219 -21.94 -35.59 9.29
C LYS A 219 -21.82 -34.07 9.34
N TYR A 220 -21.00 -33.55 10.25
CA TYR A 220 -20.88 -32.12 10.49
C TYR A 220 -19.54 -31.59 10.02
N ASN A 221 -19.59 -30.47 9.30
CA ASN A 221 -18.42 -29.69 8.93
C ASN A 221 -17.84 -29.07 10.20
N ILE A 222 -16.81 -29.64 10.84
CA ILE A 222 -16.17 -29.16 12.08
C ILE A 222 -14.68 -29.45 11.98
N TYR A 223 -13.84 -28.47 12.30
CA TYR A 223 -12.39 -28.68 12.40
C TYR A 223 -12.00 -29.32 13.74
N ASP A 224 -12.12 -30.65 13.83
CA ASP A 224 -11.83 -31.42 15.04
C ASP A 224 -10.32 -31.59 15.33
N TYR A 225 -10.02 -32.21 16.47
CA TYR A 225 -8.64 -32.43 16.93
C TYR A 225 -7.80 -33.27 15.96
N ASP A 226 -8.36 -34.38 15.44
CA ASP A 226 -7.64 -35.31 14.56
C ASP A 226 -7.28 -34.65 13.21
N MET A 227 -8.16 -33.77 12.71
CA MET A 227 -7.90 -32.98 11.50
C MET A 227 -6.78 -31.94 11.68
N LYS A 228 -6.58 -31.40 12.89
CA LYS A 228 -5.53 -30.42 13.19
C LYS A 228 -4.13 -31.03 13.37
N GLN A 229 -4.02 -32.32 13.70
CA GLN A 229 -2.74 -32.97 14.05
C GLN A 229 -2.01 -33.64 12.88
N GLY A 230 -2.47 -33.51 11.63
CA GLY A 230 -1.65 -33.89 10.47
C GLY A 230 -1.68 -35.38 10.07
N GLY A 231 -2.65 -36.18 10.53
CA GLY A 231 -2.79 -37.60 10.15
C GLY A 231 -3.37 -37.85 8.74
N ASP A 232 -3.83 -39.07 8.43
CA ASP A 232 -4.49 -39.37 7.13
C ASP A 232 -5.72 -38.46 6.87
N SER A 233 -6.39 -38.00 7.94
CA SER A 233 -7.49 -37.02 7.92
C SER A 233 -7.05 -35.60 7.54
N ALA A 234 -5.78 -35.23 7.74
CA ALA A 234 -5.27 -33.92 7.36
C ALA A 234 -5.13 -33.76 5.83
N ARG A 235 -5.06 -34.88 5.09
CA ARG A 235 -5.14 -34.87 3.61
C ARG A 235 -6.53 -34.55 3.08
N ALA A 236 -7.55 -34.48 3.94
CA ALA A 236 -8.94 -34.17 3.57
C ALA A 236 -9.35 -32.72 3.88
N VAL A 237 -8.45 -31.93 4.50
CA VAL A 237 -8.66 -30.50 4.79
C VAL A 237 -7.97 -29.68 3.70
N ASN A 238 -8.73 -28.98 2.86
CA ASN A 238 -8.16 -28.07 1.87
C ASN A 238 -8.29 -26.63 2.36
N ILE A 239 -7.16 -25.91 2.33
CA ILE A 239 -7.11 -24.48 2.63
C ILE A 239 -7.32 -23.72 1.33
N VAL A 240 -8.41 -22.95 1.25
CA VAL A 240 -8.74 -22.12 0.10
C VAL A 240 -8.47 -20.67 0.48
N CYS A 241 -7.53 -20.03 -0.22
CA CYS A 241 -7.13 -18.64 0.03
C CYS A 241 -6.81 -17.97 -1.32
N PRO A 242 -7.53 -16.90 -1.72
CA PRO A 242 -8.68 -16.31 -1.01
C PRO A 242 -9.86 -17.27 -0.90
N ALA A 243 -10.67 -17.14 0.16
CA ALA A 243 -11.92 -17.88 0.33
C ALA A 243 -12.89 -17.61 -0.84
N ASP A 244 -13.67 -18.62 -1.23
CA ASP A 244 -14.64 -18.50 -2.34
C ASP A 244 -15.92 -17.84 -1.83
N LEU A 245 -15.95 -16.50 -1.82
CA LEU A 245 -17.04 -15.69 -1.27
C LEU A 245 -17.49 -14.64 -2.29
N SER A 246 -18.79 -14.32 -2.30
CA SER A 246 -19.26 -13.11 -2.98
C SER A 246 -18.65 -11.84 -2.35
N PRO A 247 -18.50 -10.75 -3.11
CA PRO A 247 -17.98 -9.48 -2.57
C PRO A 247 -18.73 -9.00 -1.33
N GLU A 248 -20.05 -9.18 -1.28
CA GLU A 248 -20.90 -8.81 -0.16
C GLU A 248 -20.60 -9.66 1.09
N GLN A 249 -20.44 -10.98 0.93
CA GLN A 249 -20.07 -11.89 2.02
C GLN A 249 -18.66 -11.58 2.55
N ALA A 250 -17.70 -11.34 1.66
CA ALA A 250 -16.35 -10.98 2.05
C ALA A 250 -16.34 -9.67 2.85
N ALA A 251 -17.14 -8.67 2.43
CA ALA A 251 -17.25 -7.39 3.13
C ALA A 251 -17.80 -7.54 4.56
N THR A 252 -18.85 -8.36 4.77
CA THR A 252 -19.42 -8.58 6.11
C THR A 252 -18.45 -9.33 7.03
N VAL A 253 -17.73 -10.32 6.50
CA VAL A 253 -16.69 -11.06 7.24
C VAL A 253 -15.53 -10.15 7.64
N TYR A 254 -15.03 -9.32 6.71
CA TYR A 254 -14.00 -8.33 7.02
C TYR A 254 -14.46 -7.28 8.02
N GLN A 255 -15.70 -6.81 7.91
CA GLN A 255 -16.26 -5.86 8.86
C GLN A 255 -16.31 -6.44 10.28
N MET A 256 -16.81 -7.67 10.44
CA MET A 256 -16.79 -8.36 11.73
C MET A 256 -15.37 -8.51 12.26
N ALA A 257 -14.41 -8.95 11.44
CA ALA A 257 -13.02 -9.11 11.87
C ALA A 257 -12.42 -7.79 12.35
N ARG A 258 -12.65 -6.67 11.64
CA ARG A 258 -12.21 -5.33 12.07
C ARG A 258 -12.78 -4.96 13.43
N GLN A 259 -14.08 -5.13 13.63
CA GLN A 259 -14.74 -4.84 14.90
C GLN A 259 -14.17 -5.69 16.05
N VAL A 260 -13.89 -6.97 15.80
CA VAL A 260 -13.26 -7.84 16.81
C VAL A 260 -11.88 -7.33 17.19
N PHE A 261 -11.02 -6.97 16.23
CA PHE A 261 -9.68 -6.42 16.52
C PHE A 261 -9.72 -4.99 17.11
N GLU A 262 -10.79 -4.24 16.92
CA GLU A 262 -11.00 -2.95 17.61
C GLU A 262 -11.39 -3.14 19.08
N VAL A 263 -12.24 -4.12 19.39
CA VAL A 263 -12.65 -4.43 20.77
C VAL A 263 -11.55 -5.15 21.54
N MET A 264 -10.84 -6.08 20.89
CA MET A 264 -9.78 -6.90 21.47
C MET A 264 -8.48 -6.73 20.67
N PRO A 265 -7.75 -5.61 20.88
CA PRO A 265 -6.60 -5.25 20.06
C PRO A 265 -5.44 -6.23 20.22
N CYS A 266 -5.12 -6.93 19.14
CA CYS A 266 -3.94 -7.79 19.04
C CYS A 266 -2.71 -6.93 18.73
N PRO A 267 -1.64 -6.97 19.56
CA PRO A 267 -0.55 -6.01 19.42
C PRO A 267 0.28 -6.14 18.14
N ASP A 268 0.59 -7.37 17.73
CA ASP A 268 1.53 -7.62 16.63
C ASP A 268 0.93 -8.50 15.53
N MET A 269 0.19 -9.53 15.91
CA MET A 269 -0.49 -10.47 15.03
C MET A 269 -1.70 -11.07 15.73
N GLY A 270 -2.62 -11.63 14.96
CA GLY A 270 -3.76 -12.37 15.48
C GLY A 270 -4.53 -13.07 14.37
N ARG A 271 -5.54 -13.86 14.74
CA ARG A 271 -6.46 -14.50 13.80
C ARG A 271 -7.85 -14.55 14.40
N VAL A 272 -8.85 -14.09 13.67
CA VAL A 272 -10.26 -14.29 14.06
C VAL A 272 -10.82 -15.45 13.25
N ASP A 273 -11.43 -16.40 13.94
CA ASP A 273 -12.18 -17.50 13.33
C ASP A 273 -13.67 -17.15 13.33
N ILE A 274 -14.28 -17.26 12.16
CA ILE A 274 -15.64 -16.82 11.85
C ILE A 274 -16.37 -17.97 11.16
N ARG A 275 -17.63 -18.19 11.51
CA ARG A 275 -18.54 -18.98 10.67
C ARG A 275 -19.46 -18.08 9.89
N LEU A 276 -19.50 -18.30 8.58
CA LEU A 276 -20.45 -17.64 7.71
C LEU A 276 -21.64 -18.59 7.52
N HIS A 277 -22.78 -18.21 8.08
CA HIS A 277 -24.01 -18.97 7.98
C HIS A 277 -24.53 -19.00 6.53
N GLU A 278 -25.31 -20.03 6.17
CA GLU A 278 -25.85 -20.20 4.80
C GLU A 278 -26.73 -19.03 4.34
N ASN A 279 -27.31 -18.28 5.29
CA ASN A 279 -28.07 -17.06 5.03
C ASN A 279 -27.19 -15.81 4.79
N GLY A 280 -25.85 -15.94 4.85
CA GLY A 280 -24.89 -14.86 4.67
C GLY A 280 -24.47 -14.11 5.95
N ASP A 281 -24.99 -14.48 7.12
CA ASP A 281 -24.61 -13.83 8.37
C ASP A 281 -23.29 -14.38 8.96
N PRO A 282 -22.28 -13.54 9.24
CA PRO A 282 -21.09 -13.98 9.95
C PRO A 282 -21.35 -14.07 11.46
N TYR A 283 -20.72 -15.05 12.10
CA TYR A 283 -20.71 -15.32 13.53
C TYR A 283 -19.27 -15.48 14.02
N PHE A 284 -18.87 -14.70 15.02
CA PHE A 284 -17.58 -14.84 15.68
C PHE A 284 -17.51 -16.16 16.44
N ILE A 285 -16.43 -16.91 16.24
CA ILE A 285 -16.19 -18.19 16.92
C ILE A 285 -15.10 -18.03 17.97
N GLU A 286 -13.93 -17.52 17.57
CA GLU A 286 -12.75 -17.44 18.41
C GLU A 286 -11.80 -16.34 17.90
N LEU A 287 -11.07 -15.68 18.80
CA LEU A 287 -9.93 -14.84 18.47
C LEU A 287 -8.71 -15.52 19.04
N ASN A 288 -7.70 -15.73 18.20
CA ASN A 288 -6.41 -16.27 18.60
C ASN A 288 -5.34 -15.17 18.50
N PRO A 289 -4.88 -14.59 19.63
CA PRO A 289 -3.83 -13.58 19.67
C PRO A 289 -2.40 -14.13 19.53
N LEU A 290 -2.24 -15.46 19.51
CA LEU A 290 -0.97 -16.17 19.32
C LEU A 290 -1.14 -17.27 18.25
N PRO A 291 -1.49 -16.91 17.00
CA PRO A 291 -1.81 -17.90 15.99
C PRO A 291 -0.59 -18.72 15.57
N SER A 292 -0.82 -19.96 15.13
CA SER A 292 0.23 -20.83 14.63
C SER A 292 1.00 -20.21 13.46
N LEU A 293 2.33 -20.29 13.53
CA LEU A 293 3.27 -19.89 12.49
C LEU A 293 3.76 -21.07 11.64
N HIS A 294 3.04 -22.20 11.68
CA HIS A 294 3.32 -23.34 10.82
C HIS A 294 3.08 -22.98 9.35
N PRO A 295 3.87 -23.47 8.37
CA PRO A 295 3.72 -23.08 6.97
C PRO A 295 2.33 -23.36 6.38
N ALA A 296 1.62 -24.36 6.90
CA ALA A 296 0.24 -24.67 6.51
C ALA A 296 -0.83 -23.90 7.30
N ALA A 297 -0.48 -23.04 8.26
CA ALA A 297 -1.45 -22.28 9.03
C ALA A 297 -2.06 -21.13 8.20
N SER A 298 -3.28 -20.72 8.56
CA SER A 298 -4.03 -19.68 7.84
C SER A 298 -3.31 -18.33 7.77
N LEU A 299 -2.61 -17.92 8.84
CA LEU A 299 -1.77 -16.70 8.81
C LEU A 299 -0.67 -16.79 7.74
N MET A 300 0.03 -17.92 7.64
CA MET A 300 1.08 -18.13 6.65
C MET A 300 0.51 -18.28 5.23
N ALA A 301 -0.65 -18.91 5.08
CA ALA A 301 -1.34 -19.03 3.80
C ALA A 301 -1.79 -17.66 3.26
N ALA A 302 -2.43 -16.85 4.10
CA ALA A 302 -2.87 -15.50 3.72
C ALA A 302 -1.71 -14.52 3.51
N ALA A 303 -0.57 -14.73 4.18
CA ALA A 303 0.63 -13.94 3.94
C ALA A 303 1.20 -14.20 2.53
N ARG A 304 1.19 -15.45 2.06
CA ARG A 304 1.69 -15.83 0.73
C ARG A 304 0.89 -15.22 -0.42
N THR A 305 -0.43 -15.13 -0.31
CA THR A 305 -1.28 -14.49 -1.33
C THR A 305 -1.01 -12.99 -1.45
N ARG A 306 -0.42 -12.37 -0.41
CA ARG A 306 0.04 -10.99 -0.39
C ARG A 306 1.55 -10.84 -0.70
N ASN A 307 2.18 -11.87 -1.28
CA ASN A 307 3.61 -11.91 -1.63
C ASN A 307 4.55 -11.71 -0.43
N LEU A 308 4.11 -12.06 0.78
CA LEU A 308 4.99 -12.09 1.96
C LEU A 308 5.59 -13.49 2.08
N ASP A 309 6.92 -13.57 1.97
CA ASP A 309 7.63 -14.77 2.35
C ASP A 309 7.65 -14.90 3.90
N PRO A 310 8.01 -16.07 4.45
CA PRO A 310 8.08 -16.25 5.91
C PRO A 310 8.94 -15.17 6.58
N LYS A 311 10.08 -14.84 6.00
CA LYS A 311 11.05 -13.90 6.56
C LYS A 311 10.46 -12.49 6.70
N ASP A 312 9.67 -12.05 5.74
CA ASP A 312 8.94 -10.78 5.79
C ASP A 312 7.88 -10.78 6.89
N LEU A 313 7.17 -11.89 7.08
CA LEU A 313 6.18 -12.02 8.16
C LEU A 313 6.83 -11.91 9.56
N TYR A 314 7.90 -12.67 9.85
CA TYR A 314 8.61 -12.58 11.14
C TYR A 314 9.19 -11.17 11.36
N LYS A 315 9.71 -10.55 10.30
CA LYS A 315 10.22 -9.17 10.34
C LYS A 315 9.13 -8.15 10.67
N LEU A 316 7.92 -8.30 10.13
CA LEU A 316 6.79 -7.43 10.44
C LEU A 316 6.33 -7.59 11.90
N ILE A 317 6.26 -8.83 12.41
CA ILE A 317 5.94 -9.10 13.82
C ILE A 317 6.98 -8.46 14.75
N ILE A 318 8.27 -8.70 14.50
CA ILE A 318 9.37 -8.16 15.32
C ILE A 318 9.38 -6.63 15.26
N ARG A 319 9.11 -6.03 14.10
CA ARG A 319 9.04 -4.57 13.94
C ARG A 319 7.87 -3.95 14.69
N SER A 320 6.70 -4.59 14.66
CA SER A 320 5.54 -4.17 15.44
C SER A 320 5.89 -4.12 16.92
N ALA A 321 6.43 -5.22 17.47
CA ALA A 321 6.78 -5.30 18.89
C ALA A 321 7.89 -4.28 19.26
N ALA A 322 8.93 -4.17 18.43
CA ALA A 322 9.99 -3.19 18.65
C ALA A 322 9.49 -1.74 18.60
N ARG A 323 8.52 -1.41 17.73
CA ARG A 323 7.87 -0.10 17.71
C ARG A 323 7.07 0.13 18.98
N ARG A 324 6.28 -0.86 19.40
CA ARG A 324 5.45 -0.82 20.62
C ARG A 324 6.27 -0.56 21.89
N TYR A 325 7.49 -1.11 21.97
CA TYR A 325 8.39 -0.95 23.12
C TYR A 325 9.52 0.07 22.90
N ASN A 326 9.50 0.86 21.83
CA ASN A 326 10.55 1.84 21.49
C ASN A 326 11.98 1.26 21.45
N LEU A 327 12.12 0.02 21.00
CA LEU A 327 13.40 -0.66 20.93
C LEU A 327 14.27 -0.13 19.78
N GLN A 328 15.55 0.12 20.09
CA GLN A 328 16.56 0.52 19.12
C GLN A 328 16.91 -0.68 18.22
N ILE A 329 16.16 -0.88 17.15
CA ILE A 329 16.60 -1.76 16.08
C ILE A 329 17.79 -1.06 15.42
N ARG A 330 19.03 -1.51 15.72
CA ARG A 330 20.23 -1.08 14.98
C ARG A 330 19.85 -1.14 13.50
N PRO A 331 19.90 -0.02 12.75
CA PRO A 331 19.77 -0.12 11.32
C PRO A 331 20.92 -1.03 10.92
N THR A 332 20.61 -2.23 10.42
CA THR A 332 21.56 -2.95 9.58
C THR A 332 22.16 -1.89 8.67
N LYS A 333 23.51 -1.77 8.60
CA LYS A 333 24.20 -1.04 7.51
C LYS A 333 23.28 -1.20 6.31
N ARG A 334 22.59 -0.12 5.93
CA ARG A 334 21.37 -0.20 5.12
C ARG A 334 21.77 -0.74 3.75
N GLY A 335 21.87 -2.06 3.63
CA GLY A 335 21.29 -2.76 2.51
C GLY A 335 19.83 -2.41 2.64
N SER A 336 19.44 -1.41 1.86
CA SER A 336 18.09 -0.90 1.72
C SER A 336 17.08 -2.03 1.92
N ALA A 337 16.50 -2.14 3.11
CA ALA A 337 15.13 -2.65 3.18
C ALA A 337 14.30 -1.51 2.59
N LYS A 338 14.28 -1.49 1.24
CA LYS A 338 13.27 -0.82 0.47
C LYS A 338 11.96 -1.13 1.19
N PHE A 339 11.17 -0.11 1.52
CA PHE A 339 9.75 -0.28 1.22
C PHE A 339 9.78 -0.69 -0.24
N ALA A 340 9.66 -1.99 -0.51
CA ALA A 340 9.47 -2.44 -1.85
C ALA A 340 8.06 -1.93 -2.18
N ILE A 341 7.98 -0.67 -2.66
CA ILE A 341 7.40 -0.43 -3.96
C ILE A 341 7.79 -1.67 -4.77
N SER A 342 6.82 -2.48 -5.19
CA SER A 342 7.06 -3.49 -6.21
C SER A 342 8.00 -2.84 -7.23
N GLN A 343 9.28 -3.19 -7.22
CA GLN A 343 10.25 -2.58 -8.13
C GLN A 343 10.20 -3.27 -9.48
N SER A 344 9.22 -4.16 -9.65
CA SER A 344 8.80 -4.62 -10.95
C SER A 344 8.35 -3.37 -11.73
N PRO A 345 9.04 -3.02 -12.82
CA PRO A 345 8.56 -1.96 -13.69
C PRO A 345 7.13 -2.30 -14.10
N ARG A 346 6.21 -1.38 -13.81
CA ARG A 346 4.82 -1.53 -14.21
C ARG A 346 4.66 -1.09 -15.66
N PRO A 347 3.80 -1.77 -16.42
CA PRO A 347 3.62 -1.44 -17.82
C PRO A 347 2.99 -0.06 -17.96
N THR A 348 3.35 0.63 -19.04
CA THR A 348 2.62 1.77 -19.59
C THR A 348 1.25 1.36 -20.10
N ALA A 349 0.35 2.33 -20.35
CA ALA A 349 -0.96 2.06 -20.94
C ALA A 349 -0.84 1.29 -22.28
N ARG A 350 0.16 1.64 -23.09
CA ARG A 350 0.39 1.03 -24.40
C ARG A 350 0.92 -0.41 -24.32
N GLU A 351 1.76 -0.73 -23.33
CA GLU A 351 2.30 -2.08 -23.12
C GLU A 351 1.22 -3.09 -22.73
N VAL A 352 0.12 -2.65 -22.13
CA VAL A 352 -1.05 -3.49 -21.83
C VAL A 352 -2.11 -3.46 -22.94
N GLY A 353 -1.79 -2.84 -24.09
CA GLY A 353 -2.63 -2.85 -25.28
C GLY A 353 -3.58 -1.65 -25.45
N ILE A 354 -3.55 -0.67 -24.54
CA ILE A 354 -4.38 0.55 -24.66
C ILE A 354 -3.71 1.52 -25.63
N ARG A 355 -4.31 1.71 -26.80
CA ARG A 355 -3.80 2.61 -27.84
C ARG A 355 -4.51 3.95 -27.78
N ILE A 356 -3.76 5.01 -27.48
CA ILE A 356 -4.25 6.38 -27.49
C ILE A 356 -3.87 7.06 -28.81
N GLY A 357 -4.87 7.59 -29.50
CA GLY A 357 -4.64 8.41 -30.68
C GLY A 357 -4.19 7.65 -31.93
N ARG A 358 -3.88 8.40 -33.00
CA ARG A 358 -3.49 7.85 -34.31
C ARG A 358 -2.00 7.96 -34.61
N PHE A 359 -1.29 8.92 -34.00
CA PHE A 359 0.13 9.12 -34.30
C PHE A 359 0.98 8.03 -33.64
N ARG A 360 2.05 7.62 -34.32
CA ARG A 360 3.01 6.67 -33.75
C ARG A 360 3.84 7.37 -32.67
N PRO A 361 4.15 6.70 -31.54
CA PRO A 361 5.08 7.25 -30.57
C PRO A 361 6.51 7.27 -31.10
N GLY A 362 7.35 8.11 -30.49
CA GLY A 362 8.80 8.05 -30.67
C GLY A 362 9.39 6.78 -30.07
N VAL A 363 10.70 6.60 -30.21
CA VAL A 363 11.42 5.37 -29.83
C VAL A 363 11.24 5.03 -28.35
N HIS A 364 11.23 6.05 -27.49
CA HIS A 364 11.09 5.88 -26.05
C HIS A 364 9.67 6.14 -25.55
N ASN A 365 8.76 6.58 -26.43
CA ASN A 365 7.46 7.11 -26.07
C ASN A 365 7.57 8.09 -24.88
N ALA A 366 8.47 9.07 -25.01
CA ALA A 366 8.84 9.97 -23.93
C ALA A 366 9.21 11.36 -24.45
N ILE A 367 9.16 12.37 -23.58
CA ILE A 367 9.53 13.75 -23.93
C ILE A 367 10.96 13.88 -24.47
N THR A 368 11.83 12.96 -24.08
CA THR A 368 13.22 12.82 -24.52
C THR A 368 13.39 12.34 -25.97
N ASP A 369 12.32 11.91 -26.63
CA ASP A 369 12.33 11.66 -28.08
C ASP A 369 12.54 12.96 -28.87
N VAL A 370 12.21 14.11 -28.28
CA VAL A 370 12.59 15.42 -28.83
C VAL A 370 14.09 15.61 -28.66
N LYS A 371 14.81 15.67 -29.79
CA LYS A 371 16.27 15.65 -29.81
C LYS A 371 16.89 16.70 -28.87
N GLY A 372 17.76 16.21 -27.99
CA GLY A 372 18.51 17.03 -27.03
C GLY A 372 17.80 17.22 -25.68
N VAL A 373 16.50 16.94 -25.58
CA VAL A 373 15.80 17.00 -24.29
C VAL A 373 16.30 15.90 -23.36
N LYS A 374 16.48 16.25 -22.08
CA LYS A 374 16.90 15.32 -21.03
C LYS A 374 15.98 15.44 -19.82
N VAL A 375 15.77 14.32 -19.12
CA VAL A 375 14.99 14.28 -17.87
C VAL A 375 15.81 13.61 -16.77
N GLY A 376 15.75 14.16 -15.57
CA GLY A 376 16.40 13.61 -14.37
C GLY A 376 15.51 13.73 -13.13
N HIS A 377 15.67 12.80 -12.20
CA HIS A 377 14.87 12.73 -10.98
C HIS A 377 15.77 12.69 -9.74
N SER A 378 15.31 13.31 -8.66
CA SER A 378 15.79 13.13 -7.30
C SER A 378 14.64 12.63 -6.44
N ASN A 379 14.72 11.39 -5.97
CA ASN A 379 13.67 10.70 -5.21
C ASN A 379 13.98 10.77 -3.71
N ILE A 380 13.02 11.18 -2.88
CA ILE A 380 13.16 11.23 -1.42
C ILE A 380 12.00 10.49 -0.76
N ILE A 381 12.30 9.30 -0.24
CA ILE A 381 11.41 8.53 0.62
C ILE A 381 12.12 8.28 1.94
N ALA A 382 11.64 8.89 3.01
CA ALA A 382 12.27 8.81 4.32
C ALA A 382 11.25 8.96 5.46
N LEU A 383 11.44 8.18 6.52
CA LEU A 383 10.60 8.20 7.72
C LEU A 383 11.33 8.88 8.87
N ASN A 384 10.57 9.30 9.88
CA ASN A 384 11.06 9.82 11.15
C ASN A 384 11.97 11.06 10.99
N LEU A 385 11.67 11.91 10.01
CA LEU A 385 12.39 13.15 9.78
C LEU A 385 11.93 14.22 10.78
N GLN A 386 12.88 15.01 11.30
CA GLN A 386 12.54 16.10 12.19
C GLN A 386 11.77 17.18 11.43
N ILE A 387 10.59 17.57 11.93
CA ILE A 387 9.89 18.75 11.41
C ILE A 387 10.55 19.99 12.04
N PRO A 388 11.07 20.93 11.23
CA PRO A 388 11.74 22.14 11.74
C PRO A 388 10.87 22.91 12.73
N GLY A 389 11.46 23.34 13.85
CA GLY A 389 10.79 24.15 14.87
C GLY A 389 9.79 23.40 15.75
N THR A 390 9.69 22.07 15.65
CA THR A 390 8.78 21.25 16.47
C THR A 390 9.52 20.05 17.07
N ALA A 391 8.90 19.34 18.01
CA ALA A 391 9.37 18.02 18.46
C ALA A 391 8.81 16.86 17.61
N GLU A 392 7.90 17.14 16.67
CA GLU A 392 7.22 16.15 15.84
C GLU A 392 8.16 15.50 14.82
N LYS A 393 7.87 14.25 14.46
CA LYS A 393 8.51 13.53 13.36
C LYS A 393 7.55 13.40 12.19
N GLY A 394 8.05 13.64 10.98
CA GLY A 394 7.30 13.53 9.73
C GLY A 394 7.85 12.46 8.80
N VAL A 395 7.12 12.24 7.71
CA VAL A 395 7.47 11.35 6.60
C VAL A 395 7.69 12.19 5.35
N ALA A 396 8.78 11.95 4.63
CA ALA A 396 9.00 12.50 3.30
C ALA A 396 8.68 11.44 2.25
N CYS A 397 7.79 11.78 1.33
CA CYS A 397 7.48 11.03 0.12
C CYS A 397 7.42 12.04 -1.03
N THR A 398 8.57 12.56 -1.43
CA THR A 398 8.64 13.73 -2.33
C THR A 398 9.91 13.69 -3.17
N GLY A 399 10.15 14.70 -3.99
CA GLY A 399 11.39 14.79 -4.77
C GLY A 399 11.38 15.95 -5.74
N VAL A 400 12.30 15.90 -6.70
CA VAL A 400 12.43 16.91 -7.75
C VAL A 400 12.60 16.22 -9.11
N THR A 401 11.96 16.74 -10.15
CA THR A 401 12.20 16.36 -11.55
C THR A 401 12.74 17.54 -12.31
N ALA A 402 13.78 17.34 -13.11
CA ALA A 402 14.37 18.35 -13.98
C ALA A 402 14.14 17.97 -15.45
N VAL A 403 13.66 18.91 -16.25
CA VAL A 403 13.57 18.82 -17.72
C VAL A 403 14.53 19.85 -18.31
N LEU A 404 15.50 19.36 -19.09
CA LEU A 404 16.50 20.20 -19.75
C LEU A 404 16.15 20.28 -21.24
N PRO A 405 15.84 21.47 -21.80
CA PRO A 405 15.51 21.69 -23.22
C PRO A 405 16.65 21.44 -24.25
N GLY A 406 17.73 20.78 -23.84
CA GLY A 406 18.92 20.49 -24.63
C GLY A 406 19.93 21.63 -24.74
N GLY A 407 21.21 21.26 -24.65
CA GLY A 407 22.33 22.21 -24.55
C GLY A 407 22.31 23.04 -23.27
N GLN A 408 23.20 24.04 -23.16
CA GLN A 408 23.15 25.02 -22.08
C GLN A 408 22.11 26.10 -22.43
N THR A 409 20.88 25.95 -21.93
CA THR A 409 19.75 26.85 -22.20
C THR A 409 19.97 28.29 -21.75
N PHE A 410 20.91 28.50 -20.82
CA PHE A 410 21.33 29.82 -20.42
C PHE A 410 21.87 30.64 -21.59
N ASN A 411 22.94 30.13 -22.24
CA ASN A 411 23.61 30.85 -23.32
C ASN A 411 22.80 30.82 -24.61
N LYS A 412 22.02 29.76 -24.83
CA LYS A 412 21.15 29.58 -26.00
C LYS A 412 19.73 29.26 -25.57
N ARG A 413 18.94 30.31 -25.39
CA ARG A 413 17.52 30.25 -25.03
C ARG A 413 16.73 29.52 -26.12
N VAL A 414 15.66 28.85 -25.72
CA VAL A 414 14.71 28.18 -26.63
C VAL A 414 13.37 28.90 -26.62
N MET A 415 12.68 28.92 -27.74
CA MET A 415 11.35 29.55 -27.82
C MET A 415 10.37 28.80 -26.91
N ALA A 416 9.57 29.53 -26.15
CA ALA A 416 8.66 28.97 -25.17
C ALA A 416 7.32 29.73 -25.10
N GLY A 417 6.33 29.10 -24.48
CA GLY A 417 5.01 29.63 -24.20
C GLY A 417 4.35 28.84 -23.08
N GLY A 418 3.16 29.25 -22.65
CA GLY A 418 2.43 28.59 -21.59
C GLY A 418 0.93 28.88 -21.59
N PHE A 419 0.22 28.15 -20.74
CA PHE A 419 -1.22 28.29 -20.54
C PHE A 419 -1.59 27.86 -19.13
N ILE A 420 -2.40 28.68 -18.46
CA ILE A 420 -2.96 28.39 -17.14
C ILE A 420 -4.42 27.99 -17.38
N LEU A 421 -4.73 26.71 -17.18
CA LEU A 421 -6.10 26.21 -17.28
C LEU A 421 -6.87 26.51 -15.99
N ASN A 422 -6.25 26.24 -14.84
CA ASN A 422 -6.70 26.74 -13.54
C ASN A 422 -5.50 27.15 -12.68
N GLY A 423 -5.59 28.32 -12.04
CA GLY A 423 -4.46 29.03 -11.44
C GLY A 423 -4.21 28.77 -9.95
N VAL A 424 -4.86 27.76 -9.35
CA VAL A 424 -4.65 27.40 -7.93
C VAL A 424 -3.41 26.51 -7.80
N GLY A 425 -2.27 27.04 -8.21
CA GLY A 425 -0.96 26.40 -8.20
C GLY A 425 0.13 27.40 -8.57
N GLU A 426 1.39 26.98 -8.49
CA GLU A 426 2.56 27.85 -8.72
C GLU A 426 3.47 27.33 -9.85
N MET A 427 3.95 28.27 -10.65
CA MET A 427 5.02 28.06 -11.61
C MET A 427 5.87 29.34 -11.71
N SER A 428 6.91 29.42 -10.87
CA SER A 428 7.79 30.59 -10.84
C SER A 428 8.42 30.83 -12.22
N GLY A 429 8.60 32.08 -12.64
CA GLY A 429 9.25 32.40 -13.92
C GLY A 429 8.35 32.26 -15.16
N LEU A 430 7.12 31.74 -15.03
CA LEU A 430 6.16 31.64 -16.14
C LEU A 430 5.81 33.02 -16.72
N THR A 431 5.74 34.06 -15.89
CA THR A 431 5.50 35.44 -16.34
C THR A 431 6.55 35.90 -17.36
N GLN A 432 7.83 35.59 -17.14
CA GLN A 432 8.89 35.89 -18.11
C GLN A 432 8.72 35.09 -19.40
N VAL A 433 8.35 33.81 -19.30
CA VAL A 433 8.11 32.96 -20.49
C VAL A 433 6.99 33.54 -21.35
N LEU A 434 5.90 34.01 -20.72
CA LEU A 434 4.77 34.60 -21.43
C LEU A 434 5.07 35.98 -22.03
N GLU A 435 5.87 36.79 -21.32
CA GLU A 435 6.26 38.14 -21.78
C GLU A 435 7.30 38.08 -22.91
N LEU A 436 8.37 37.32 -22.72
CA LEU A 436 9.51 37.31 -23.64
C LEU A 436 9.40 36.22 -24.72
N GLY A 437 8.63 35.16 -24.48
CA GLY A 437 8.56 34.00 -25.37
C GLY A 437 9.81 33.11 -25.36
N TRP A 438 10.66 33.21 -24.32
CA TRP A 438 11.91 32.47 -24.24
C TRP A 438 12.07 31.73 -22.90
N LEU A 439 12.57 30.50 -22.96
CA LEU A 439 13.01 29.71 -21.82
C LEU A 439 14.55 29.70 -21.76
N GLU A 440 15.08 30.05 -20.60
CA GLU A 440 16.53 30.24 -20.37
C GLU A 440 17.11 29.38 -19.24
N THR A 441 16.25 28.64 -18.52
CA THR A 441 16.63 27.76 -17.40
C THR A 441 16.10 26.35 -17.63
N PRO A 442 16.66 25.33 -16.95
CA PRO A 442 15.97 24.05 -16.81
C PRO A 442 14.60 24.23 -16.13
N ILE A 443 13.65 23.37 -16.46
CA ILE A 443 12.33 23.33 -15.83
C ILE A 443 12.41 22.35 -14.66
N LEU A 444 12.07 22.78 -13.45
CA LEU A 444 12.04 21.90 -12.28
C LEU A 444 10.61 21.73 -11.76
N LEU A 445 10.28 20.50 -11.35
CA LEU A 445 8.97 20.12 -10.82
C LEU A 445 9.16 19.52 -9.42
N THR A 446 8.39 20.00 -8.43
CA THR A 446 8.54 19.63 -7.01
C THR A 446 7.19 19.74 -6.27
N ASN A 447 7.18 19.65 -4.93
CA ASN A 447 6.00 19.93 -4.12
C ASN A 447 5.78 21.42 -3.83
N SER A 448 4.54 21.80 -3.47
CA SER A 448 4.10 23.18 -3.28
C SER A 448 4.98 24.00 -2.34
N HIS A 449 5.35 23.44 -1.18
CA HIS A 449 6.15 24.15 -0.18
C HIS A 449 7.64 24.27 -0.55
N SER A 450 8.06 23.62 -1.63
CA SER A 450 9.47 23.54 -2.04
C SER A 450 9.80 24.38 -3.28
N VAL A 451 8.83 25.10 -3.86
CA VAL A 451 9.08 25.97 -5.03
C VAL A 451 10.22 26.95 -4.74
N GLY A 452 10.14 27.68 -3.63
CA GLY A 452 11.15 28.66 -3.26
C GLY A 452 12.55 28.07 -3.03
N THR A 453 12.64 26.95 -2.31
CA THR A 453 13.93 26.31 -2.01
C THR A 453 14.57 25.67 -3.23
N VAL A 454 13.77 25.08 -4.13
CA VAL A 454 14.21 24.54 -5.42
C VAL A 454 14.63 25.66 -6.37
N HIS A 455 13.87 26.76 -6.42
CA HIS A 455 14.21 27.97 -7.17
C HIS A 455 15.57 28.53 -6.76
N SER A 456 15.83 28.70 -5.46
CA SER A 456 17.15 29.07 -4.94
C SER A 456 18.24 28.06 -5.35
N GLY A 457 17.90 26.77 -5.38
CA GLY A 457 18.76 25.70 -5.87
C GLY A 457 19.20 25.86 -7.32
N VAL A 458 18.26 26.21 -8.21
CA VAL A 458 18.56 26.51 -9.62
C VAL A 458 19.51 27.69 -9.72
N ILE A 459 19.26 28.78 -9.00
CA ILE A 459 20.15 29.95 -9.00
C ILE A 459 21.56 29.56 -8.57
N GLN A 460 21.70 28.82 -7.46
CA GLN A 460 23.00 28.36 -6.97
C GLN A 460 23.74 27.47 -7.97
N HIS A 461 23.03 26.59 -8.66
CA HIS A 461 23.61 25.75 -9.71
C HIS A 461 24.08 26.59 -10.90
N MET A 462 23.23 27.49 -11.38
CA MET A 462 23.49 28.31 -12.56
C MET A 462 24.66 29.28 -12.33
N SER A 463 24.77 29.89 -11.14
CA SER A 463 25.91 30.73 -10.78
C SER A 463 27.26 30.01 -10.79
N LYS A 464 27.29 28.68 -10.61
CA LYS A 464 28.52 27.89 -10.70
C LYS A 464 28.95 27.62 -12.13
N ILE A 465 27.99 27.42 -13.04
CA ILE A 465 28.27 27.06 -14.44
C ILE A 465 28.29 28.28 -15.38
N VAL A 466 27.87 29.45 -14.88
CA VAL A 466 27.92 30.74 -15.59
C VAL A 466 28.68 31.76 -14.75
N PRO A 467 30.00 31.91 -14.97
CA PRO A 467 30.79 32.96 -14.33
C PRO A 467 30.22 34.36 -14.63
N GLY A 468 30.06 35.19 -13.59
CA GLY A 468 29.55 36.55 -13.74
C GLY A 468 28.04 36.67 -13.95
N LEU A 469 27.26 35.63 -13.63
CA LEU A 469 25.79 35.70 -13.57
C LEU A 469 25.34 36.83 -12.63
N GLY A 470 24.55 37.79 -13.14
CA GLY A 470 24.11 38.98 -12.40
C GLY A 470 25.16 40.10 -12.30
N LEU A 471 26.36 39.92 -12.86
CA LEU A 471 27.42 40.94 -12.92
C LEU A 471 27.71 41.38 -14.36
N HIS A 472 28.09 40.41 -15.21
CA HIS A 472 28.42 40.62 -16.63
C HIS A 472 27.33 40.10 -17.56
N THR A 473 26.38 39.34 -17.02
CA THR A 473 25.22 38.81 -17.73
C THR A 473 23.97 38.98 -16.87
N ASP A 474 22.78 39.06 -17.50
CA ASP A 474 21.52 39.31 -16.81
C ASP A 474 21.20 38.26 -15.74
N VAL A 475 20.39 38.64 -14.75
CA VAL A 475 19.80 37.69 -13.79
C VAL A 475 18.96 36.63 -14.51
N ILE A 476 18.59 35.56 -13.81
CA ILE A 476 17.70 34.52 -14.34
C ILE A 476 16.42 34.45 -13.52
N LEU A 477 15.34 34.04 -14.17
CA LEU A 477 14.07 33.69 -13.54
C LEU A 477 13.82 32.19 -13.74
N PRO A 478 14.28 31.34 -12.79
CA PRO A 478 14.07 29.89 -12.83
C PRO A 478 12.60 29.50 -13.03
N LEU A 479 12.36 28.55 -13.93
CA LEU A 479 11.05 27.96 -14.14
C LEU A 479 10.85 26.76 -13.20
N VAL A 480 10.08 26.93 -12.13
CA VAL A 480 9.82 25.89 -11.13
C VAL A 480 8.32 25.74 -10.90
N GLY A 481 7.77 24.59 -11.31
CA GLY A 481 6.36 24.24 -11.13
C GLY A 481 6.14 23.26 -9.97
N GLU A 482 4.91 23.18 -9.47
CA GLU A 482 4.58 22.33 -8.34
C GLU A 482 3.27 21.56 -8.44
N ALA A 483 3.12 20.57 -7.56
CA ALA A 483 1.86 19.96 -7.19
C ALA A 483 1.85 19.62 -5.69
N ASP A 484 0.65 19.51 -5.08
CA ASP A 484 0.53 19.24 -3.65
C ASP A 484 0.59 17.74 -3.33
N ASP A 485 1.70 17.28 -2.76
CA ASP A 485 1.86 15.90 -2.28
C ASP A 485 1.45 15.69 -0.81
N SER A 486 0.80 16.66 -0.16
CA SER A 486 0.50 16.65 1.28
C SER A 486 -0.37 15.48 1.76
N PHE A 487 -1.01 14.73 0.85
CA PHE A 487 -1.73 13.51 1.21
C PHE A 487 -0.76 12.41 1.71
N LEU A 488 0.35 12.19 1.00
CA LEU A 488 1.35 11.16 1.31
C LEU A 488 2.64 11.74 1.92
N ASN A 489 2.98 12.98 1.62
CA ASN A 489 4.16 13.67 2.11
C ASN A 489 3.81 14.58 3.29
N ASP A 490 4.67 14.65 4.30
CA ASP A 490 4.60 15.74 5.28
C ASP A 490 5.40 16.93 4.77
N VAL A 491 4.72 17.80 4.01
CA VAL A 491 5.29 19.02 3.40
C VAL A 491 6.00 19.94 4.40
N ARG A 492 5.68 19.84 5.70
CA ARG A 492 6.30 20.62 6.79
C ARG A 492 7.76 20.22 7.03
N VAL A 493 8.15 19.00 6.64
CA VAL A 493 9.54 18.52 6.76
C VAL A 493 10.49 19.37 5.92
N GLY A 494 10.03 19.91 4.78
CA GLY A 494 10.81 20.85 3.97
C GLY A 494 12.16 20.32 3.46
N ILE A 495 12.24 19.02 3.16
CA ILE A 495 13.51 18.35 2.80
C ILE A 495 14.03 18.70 1.40
N ASN A 496 13.14 19.12 0.49
CA ASN A 496 13.52 19.52 -0.86
C ASN A 496 14.18 20.90 -0.87
N GLY A 497 15.23 21.06 -1.67
CA GLY A 497 15.95 22.32 -1.83
C GLY A 497 17.10 22.21 -2.79
N ALA A 498 18.15 23.02 -2.59
CA ALA A 498 19.27 23.12 -3.53
C ALA A 498 19.94 21.78 -3.88
N LYS A 499 20.12 20.89 -2.89
CA LYS A 499 20.74 19.58 -3.12
C LYS A 499 19.89 18.69 -4.03
N SER A 500 18.58 18.61 -3.81
CA SER A 500 17.70 17.77 -4.65
C SER A 500 17.48 18.39 -6.03
N ALA A 501 17.46 19.73 -6.14
CA ALA A 501 17.45 20.44 -7.42
C ALA A 501 18.68 20.11 -8.27
N VAL A 502 19.88 20.27 -7.70
CA VAL A 502 21.15 19.94 -8.38
C VAL A 502 21.21 18.46 -8.75
N ALA A 503 20.84 17.56 -7.83
CA ALA A 503 20.84 16.13 -8.09
C ALA A 503 19.92 15.76 -9.26
N ALA A 504 18.73 16.36 -9.36
CA ALA A 504 17.83 16.13 -10.49
C ALA A 504 18.41 16.66 -11.82
N ILE A 505 19.04 17.84 -11.81
CA ILE A 505 19.70 18.41 -13.00
C ILE A 505 20.86 17.53 -13.46
N GLU A 506 21.73 17.09 -12.55
CA GLU A 506 22.91 16.27 -12.86
C GLU A 506 22.52 14.84 -13.29
N ALA A 507 21.43 14.30 -12.77
CA ALA A 507 20.90 13.00 -13.18
C ALA A 507 20.23 13.02 -14.57
N ALA A 508 20.04 14.20 -15.17
CA ALA A 508 19.28 14.34 -16.40
C ALA A 508 19.97 13.71 -17.61
N ARG A 509 19.27 12.80 -18.27
CA ARG A 509 19.75 12.06 -19.45
C ARG A 509 18.69 11.98 -20.55
N SER A 510 19.14 11.73 -21.78
CA SER A 510 18.28 11.34 -22.91
C SER A 510 17.90 9.86 -22.80
N GLY A 511 17.02 9.38 -23.67
CA GLY A 511 16.59 7.98 -23.68
C GLY A 511 15.33 7.74 -22.85
N PRO A 512 15.06 6.50 -22.41
CA PRO A 512 13.89 6.17 -21.59
C PRO A 512 13.82 7.00 -20.31
N VAL A 513 12.61 7.42 -19.93
CA VAL A 513 12.33 8.21 -18.72
C VAL A 513 11.67 7.30 -17.70
N GLU A 514 12.10 7.40 -16.44
CA GLU A 514 11.48 6.69 -15.32
C GLU A 514 10.12 7.35 -15.01
N GLN A 515 9.08 6.55 -14.84
CA GLN A 515 7.69 7.01 -14.69
C GLN A 515 7.08 6.46 -13.40
N GLY A 516 5.90 6.97 -13.04
CA GLY A 516 5.19 6.67 -11.81
C GLY A 516 5.64 7.55 -10.64
N SER A 517 5.66 6.98 -9.44
CA SER A 517 5.98 7.68 -8.18
C SER A 517 7.48 7.99 -8.03
N VAL A 518 8.00 8.87 -8.90
CA VAL A 518 9.39 9.32 -8.95
C VAL A 518 9.50 10.83 -9.09
N GLY A 519 10.65 11.38 -8.73
CA GLY A 519 11.02 12.79 -8.76
C GLY A 519 10.00 13.65 -8.02
N GLY A 520 9.57 14.74 -8.67
CA GLY A 520 8.48 15.58 -8.13
C GLY A 520 7.16 14.81 -8.00
N GLY A 521 6.99 13.75 -8.79
CA GLY A 521 5.82 12.86 -8.75
C GLY A 521 5.80 11.85 -7.59
N THR A 522 6.86 11.75 -6.77
CA THR A 522 6.98 10.70 -5.74
C THR A 522 5.75 10.62 -4.84
N GLY A 523 5.27 11.77 -4.38
CA GLY A 523 4.17 11.93 -3.42
C GLY A 523 2.77 12.03 -3.98
N MET A 524 2.61 11.91 -5.30
CA MET A 524 1.41 12.38 -5.99
C MET A 524 0.33 11.32 -6.10
N MET A 525 -0.92 11.77 -6.19
CA MET A 525 -2.13 10.95 -6.35
C MET A 525 -2.98 11.47 -7.51
N SER A 526 -3.36 10.59 -8.43
CA SER A 526 -4.25 10.92 -9.55
C SER A 526 -5.44 9.98 -9.60
N TYR A 527 -6.65 10.54 -9.67
CA TYR A 527 -7.91 9.80 -9.70
C TYR A 527 -8.04 8.76 -8.56
N ASP A 528 -7.60 9.16 -7.36
CA ASP A 528 -7.50 8.33 -6.13
C ASP A 528 -6.55 7.12 -6.21
N PHE A 529 -5.74 7.02 -7.26
CA PHE A 529 -4.64 6.07 -7.39
C PHE A 529 -3.28 6.77 -7.29
N ALA A 530 -2.22 6.01 -7.05
CA ALA A 530 -0.86 6.56 -7.03
C ALA A 530 -0.55 7.15 -8.42
N GLY A 531 -0.23 8.44 -8.43
CA GLY A 531 0.12 9.20 -9.64
C GLY A 531 1.62 9.40 -9.74
N GLY A 532 2.03 10.53 -10.30
CA GLY A 532 3.43 10.93 -10.36
C GLY A 532 3.88 11.41 -11.73
N ILE A 533 5.07 11.01 -12.16
CA ILE A 533 5.62 11.39 -13.45
C ILE A 533 5.11 10.45 -14.54
N GLY A 534 4.56 11.02 -15.60
CA GLY A 534 4.25 10.27 -16.81
C GLY A 534 4.73 11.00 -18.04
N THR A 535 5.01 10.26 -19.10
CA THR A 535 5.48 10.84 -20.36
C THR A 535 4.99 10.04 -21.55
N SER A 536 4.87 10.72 -22.69
CA SER A 536 4.53 10.13 -23.98
C SER A 536 5.07 11.04 -25.09
N SER A 537 5.19 10.52 -26.30
CA SER A 537 5.55 11.31 -27.48
C SER A 537 4.74 10.87 -28.71
N ARG A 538 4.74 11.72 -29.74
CA ARG A 538 4.18 11.46 -31.06
C ARG A 538 5.11 11.96 -32.14
N VAL A 539 5.30 11.14 -33.17
CA VAL A 539 6.05 11.48 -34.37
C VAL A 539 5.10 12.00 -35.43
N LEU A 540 5.45 13.16 -35.99
CA LEU A 540 4.75 13.85 -37.06
C LEU A 540 5.57 13.72 -38.33
N GLU A 541 4.94 13.23 -39.39
CA GLU A 541 5.51 13.22 -40.74
C GLU A 541 4.77 14.28 -41.55
N ILE A 542 5.45 15.38 -41.83
CA ILE A 542 4.97 16.43 -42.73
C ILE A 542 5.94 16.55 -43.91
N GLU A 543 5.56 17.29 -44.95
CA GLU A 543 6.33 17.37 -46.20
C GLU A 543 7.79 17.82 -45.97
N GLU A 544 8.02 18.71 -45.01
CA GLU A 544 9.34 19.26 -44.68
C GLU A 544 10.20 18.35 -43.80
N GLY A 545 9.67 17.23 -43.32
CA GLY A 545 10.43 16.23 -42.58
C GLY A 545 9.68 15.59 -41.41
N ILE A 546 10.46 14.89 -40.60
CA ILE A 546 9.98 14.17 -39.42
C ILE A 546 10.22 15.03 -38.18
N PHE A 547 9.17 15.27 -37.42
CA PHE A 547 9.17 16.05 -36.18
C PHE A 547 8.56 15.24 -35.05
N THR A 548 8.77 15.70 -33.82
CA THR A 548 8.31 15.04 -32.59
C THR A 548 7.63 16.05 -31.67
N VAL A 549 6.51 15.65 -31.09
CA VAL A 549 5.91 16.29 -29.91
C VAL A 549 6.09 15.34 -28.74
N GLY A 550 6.75 15.80 -27.68
CA GLY A 550 6.96 15.07 -26.45
C GLY A 550 6.26 15.76 -25.29
N VAL A 551 5.64 14.99 -24.39
CA VAL A 551 4.95 15.51 -23.22
C VAL A 551 5.43 14.79 -21.97
N LEU A 552 5.69 15.53 -20.90
CA LEU A 552 5.90 15.03 -19.55
C LEU A 552 4.90 15.71 -18.62
N VAL A 553 4.30 14.94 -17.74
CA VAL A 553 3.37 15.42 -16.72
C VAL A 553 3.86 15.08 -15.32
N MET A 554 3.58 15.96 -14.37
CA MET A 554 3.56 15.62 -12.95
C MET A 554 2.09 15.59 -12.50
N SER A 555 1.50 14.40 -12.57
CA SER A 555 0.07 14.18 -12.41
C SER A 555 -0.30 13.97 -10.94
N ASN A 556 -1.17 14.84 -10.43
CA ASN A 556 -1.70 14.80 -9.08
C ASN A 556 -3.19 15.18 -9.04
N LEU A 557 -4.01 14.89 -10.05
CA LEU A 557 -5.36 15.47 -10.21
C LEU A 557 -6.51 14.46 -10.12
N GLY A 558 -7.73 14.97 -9.97
CA GLY A 558 -8.96 14.22 -10.26
C GLY A 558 -9.36 13.22 -9.18
N ARG A 559 -10.52 12.60 -9.44
CA ARG A 559 -11.21 11.63 -8.57
C ARG A 559 -11.56 10.38 -9.35
N ILE A 560 -11.59 9.23 -8.69
CA ILE A 560 -11.76 7.93 -9.35
C ILE A 560 -12.97 7.87 -10.27
N ASP A 561 -14.09 8.50 -9.91
CA ASP A 561 -15.35 8.51 -10.68
C ASP A 561 -15.25 9.19 -12.05
N ASN A 562 -14.27 10.06 -12.24
CA ASN A 562 -14.03 10.76 -13.51
C ASN A 562 -12.99 10.06 -14.39
N LEU A 563 -12.24 9.09 -13.86
CA LEU A 563 -11.14 8.46 -14.60
C LEU A 563 -11.64 7.88 -15.93
N THR A 564 -11.15 8.47 -17.02
CA THR A 564 -11.51 8.11 -18.39
C THR A 564 -10.29 7.55 -19.11
N ILE A 565 -10.46 6.36 -19.70
CA ILE A 565 -9.40 5.66 -20.43
C ILE A 565 -9.98 5.22 -21.78
N ALA A 566 -9.31 5.58 -22.88
CA ALA A 566 -9.74 5.26 -24.23
C ALA A 566 -11.22 5.60 -24.50
N GLY A 567 -11.68 6.74 -23.96
CA GLY A 567 -13.06 7.24 -24.10
C GLY A 567 -14.10 6.60 -23.18
N LYS A 568 -13.77 5.55 -22.42
CA LYS A 568 -14.66 4.96 -21.41
C LYS A 568 -14.35 5.54 -20.03
N VAL A 569 -15.39 5.93 -19.28
CA VAL A 569 -15.27 6.33 -17.87
C VAL A 569 -15.10 5.10 -16.99
N VAL A 570 -13.91 4.47 -17.06
CA VAL A 570 -13.56 3.24 -16.31
C VAL A 570 -13.66 3.45 -14.80
N GLY A 571 -13.51 4.70 -14.36
CA GLY A 571 -13.63 5.13 -12.98
C GLY A 571 -14.88 4.63 -12.27
N LYS A 572 -16.03 4.67 -12.97
CA LYS A 572 -17.32 4.21 -12.44
C LYS A 572 -17.35 2.71 -12.14
N ASP A 573 -16.68 1.91 -12.98
CA ASP A 573 -16.62 0.45 -12.81
C ASP A 573 -15.68 0.07 -11.66
N LEU A 574 -14.63 0.88 -11.42
CA LEU A 574 -13.64 0.65 -10.37
C LEU A 574 -14.12 1.17 -9.01
N GLU A 575 -14.78 2.33 -8.95
CA GLU A 575 -15.12 3.05 -7.71
C GLU A 575 -15.64 2.16 -6.57
N PRO A 576 -16.61 1.25 -6.79
CA PRO A 576 -17.18 0.43 -5.72
C PRO A 576 -16.12 -0.41 -4.97
N GLN A 577 -15.11 -0.91 -5.70
CA GLN A 577 -14.06 -1.77 -5.14
C GLN A 577 -13.03 -0.98 -4.34
N PHE A 578 -12.95 0.35 -4.52
CA PHE A 578 -11.93 1.21 -3.92
C PHE A 578 -12.50 2.18 -2.86
N ARG A 579 -13.77 2.05 -2.46
CA ARG A 579 -14.41 2.87 -1.41
C ARG A 579 -13.73 2.82 -0.04
N HIS A 580 -13.07 1.70 0.25
CA HIS A 580 -12.45 1.45 1.54
C HIS A 580 -11.08 2.13 1.71
N PHE A 581 -10.50 2.68 0.64
CA PHE A 581 -9.26 3.47 0.72
C PHE A 581 -9.57 4.93 1.09
N GLU A 582 -8.69 5.54 1.90
CA GLU A 582 -8.77 6.98 2.19
C GLU A 582 -8.50 7.77 0.90
N LYS A 583 -9.33 8.79 0.64
CA LYS A 583 -9.26 9.66 -0.54
C LYS A 583 -9.01 11.11 -0.11
N ARG A 584 -8.65 11.98 -1.06
CA ARG A 584 -8.59 13.42 -0.80
C ARG A 584 -10.00 13.98 -0.61
N THR A 585 -10.20 14.76 0.46
CA THR A 585 -11.49 15.38 0.78
C THR A 585 -11.48 16.90 0.68
N LYS A 586 -10.29 17.52 0.69
CA LYS A 586 -10.12 18.99 0.76
C LYS A 586 -9.53 19.61 -0.50
N SER A 587 -8.97 18.79 -1.40
CA SER A 587 -8.35 19.24 -2.64
C SER A 587 -8.60 18.22 -3.74
N ASP A 588 -8.90 18.72 -4.93
CA ASP A 588 -9.02 17.95 -6.18
C ASP A 588 -7.68 17.78 -6.91
N GLY A 589 -6.58 18.26 -6.31
CA GLY A 589 -5.22 17.96 -6.74
C GLY A 589 -4.53 19.05 -7.54
N SER A 590 -3.69 18.68 -8.49
CA SER A 590 -3.02 19.59 -9.44
C SER A 590 -2.28 18.81 -10.53
N ILE A 591 -1.85 19.49 -11.59
CA ILE A 591 -0.97 18.92 -12.62
C ILE A 591 -0.12 20.00 -13.27
N ILE A 592 1.16 19.68 -13.45
CA ILE A 592 2.03 20.41 -14.38
C ILE A 592 2.22 19.60 -15.65
N VAL A 593 2.03 20.24 -16.80
CA VAL A 593 2.29 19.67 -18.12
C VAL A 593 3.45 20.40 -18.78
N VAL A 594 4.46 19.66 -19.21
CA VAL A 594 5.62 20.16 -19.97
C VAL A 594 5.59 19.57 -21.38
N ILE A 595 5.52 20.44 -22.38
CA ILE A 595 5.51 20.05 -23.80
C ILE A 595 6.84 20.46 -24.42
N ALA A 596 7.48 19.52 -25.11
CA ALA A 596 8.65 19.78 -25.95
C ALA A 596 8.32 19.43 -27.41
N THR A 597 8.90 20.17 -28.35
CA THR A 597 8.85 19.80 -29.76
C THR A 597 10.07 20.30 -30.52
N ASP A 598 10.41 19.65 -31.62
CA ASP A 598 11.38 20.15 -32.62
C ASP A 598 10.69 20.79 -33.83
N VAL A 599 9.35 20.90 -33.84
CA VAL A 599 8.62 21.71 -34.82
C VAL A 599 9.00 23.18 -34.61
N PRO A 600 9.42 23.92 -35.66
CA PRO A 600 9.64 25.36 -35.56
C PRO A 600 8.34 26.09 -35.25
N LEU A 601 8.25 26.67 -34.05
CA LEU A 601 7.07 27.40 -33.57
C LEU A 601 7.48 28.75 -32.98
N LEU A 602 6.60 29.73 -33.11
CA LEU A 602 6.68 30.99 -32.37
C LEU A 602 6.04 30.85 -30.99
N SER A 603 6.33 31.78 -30.07
CA SER A 603 5.73 31.78 -28.72
C SER A 603 4.19 31.80 -28.75
N SER A 604 3.58 32.57 -29.67
CA SER A 604 2.12 32.58 -29.86
C SER A 604 1.54 31.22 -30.27
N GLN A 605 2.29 30.44 -31.08
CA GLN A 605 1.92 29.09 -31.46
C GLN A 605 2.15 28.09 -30.32
N LEU A 606 3.21 28.27 -29.52
CA LEU A 606 3.47 27.48 -28.31
C LEU A 606 2.38 27.68 -27.25
N ASN A 607 1.90 28.91 -27.06
CA ASN A 607 0.73 29.19 -26.21
C ASN A 607 -0.52 28.44 -26.71
N ARG A 608 -0.69 28.31 -28.04
CA ARG A 608 -1.80 27.56 -28.63
C ARG A 608 -1.66 26.05 -28.43
N ILE A 609 -0.47 25.45 -28.57
CA ILE A 609 -0.30 24.02 -28.26
C ILE A 609 -0.42 23.75 -26.76
N ALA A 610 0.02 24.67 -25.88
CA ALA A 610 -0.20 24.56 -24.44
C ALA A 610 -1.69 24.48 -24.08
N LYS A 611 -2.54 25.25 -24.77
CA LYS A 611 -4.01 25.13 -24.66
C LYS A 611 -4.55 23.78 -25.13
N ARG A 612 -3.87 23.06 -26.03
CA ARG A 612 -4.30 21.75 -26.51
C ARG A 612 -4.06 20.64 -25.50
N ALA A 613 -3.04 20.76 -24.65
CA ALA A 613 -2.86 19.83 -23.54
C ALA A 613 -4.09 19.76 -22.63
N ALA A 614 -4.81 20.88 -22.42
CA ALA A 614 -6.06 20.89 -21.66
C ALA A 614 -7.13 19.93 -22.22
N LEU A 615 -7.19 19.76 -23.54
CA LEU A 615 -8.10 18.79 -24.16
C LEU A 615 -7.65 17.35 -23.87
N GLY A 616 -6.34 17.08 -23.83
CA GLY A 616 -5.78 15.79 -23.41
C GLY A 616 -6.07 15.48 -21.94
N LEU A 617 -5.96 16.48 -21.06
CA LEU A 617 -6.37 16.37 -19.65
C LEU A 617 -7.86 16.05 -19.54
N GLY A 618 -8.71 16.78 -20.26
CA GLY A 618 -10.16 16.54 -20.29
C GLY A 618 -10.52 15.13 -20.76
N ARG A 619 -9.79 14.57 -21.73
CA ARG A 619 -9.99 13.17 -22.18
C ARG A 619 -9.67 12.11 -21.13
N THR A 620 -8.91 12.46 -20.09
CA THR A 620 -8.66 11.58 -18.95
C THR A 620 -9.65 11.76 -17.80
N GLY A 621 -10.53 12.76 -17.89
CA GLY A 621 -11.52 13.08 -16.86
C GLY A 621 -11.22 14.33 -16.02
N SER A 622 -10.20 15.14 -16.38
CA SER A 622 -10.00 16.41 -15.70
C SER A 622 -11.18 17.36 -15.95
N ILE A 623 -11.64 18.00 -14.88
CA ILE A 623 -12.62 19.09 -14.95
C ILE A 623 -12.00 20.45 -14.61
N ALA A 624 -10.68 20.52 -14.42
CA ALA A 624 -9.98 21.69 -13.89
C ALA A 624 -10.68 22.27 -12.65
N ALA A 625 -10.89 21.39 -11.66
CA ALA A 625 -11.64 21.69 -10.44
C ALA A 625 -11.06 22.92 -9.72
N SER A 626 -11.88 23.61 -8.92
CA SER A 626 -11.52 24.92 -8.34
C SER A 626 -10.21 24.90 -7.56
N THR A 627 -9.90 23.83 -6.83
CA THR A 627 -8.65 23.67 -6.08
C THR A 627 -7.52 22.98 -6.86
N SER A 628 -7.73 22.68 -8.15
CA SER A 628 -6.77 21.96 -9.00
C SER A 628 -5.87 22.92 -9.77
N GLY A 629 -4.62 23.12 -9.35
CA GLY A 629 -3.65 23.91 -10.12
C GLY A 629 -3.24 23.18 -11.41
N GLU A 630 -3.70 23.64 -12.58
CA GLU A 630 -3.44 23.00 -13.87
C GLU A 630 -2.70 23.97 -14.80
N ILE A 631 -1.37 23.83 -14.83
CA ILE A 631 -0.47 24.78 -15.51
C ILE A 631 0.36 24.04 -16.56
N VAL A 632 0.41 24.62 -17.77
CA VAL A 632 1.07 24.04 -18.93
C VAL A 632 2.18 24.97 -19.41
N VAL A 633 3.36 24.41 -19.67
CA VAL A 633 4.46 25.08 -20.37
C VAL A 633 4.84 24.30 -21.63
N ALA A 634 5.16 25.02 -22.70
CA ALA A 634 5.58 24.45 -23.97
C ALA A 634 6.86 25.12 -24.46
N PHE A 635 7.77 24.35 -25.05
CA PHE A 635 8.96 24.90 -25.72
C PHE A 635 9.29 24.17 -27.03
N SER A 636 9.91 24.89 -27.96
CA SER A 636 10.45 24.34 -29.21
C SER A 636 11.97 24.40 -29.22
N THR A 637 12.62 23.29 -29.58
CA THR A 637 14.10 23.21 -29.68
C THR A 637 14.64 23.77 -31.00
N ALA A 638 13.77 24.11 -31.96
CA ALA A 638 14.11 24.51 -33.32
C ALA A 638 14.69 25.94 -33.42
N ASN A 639 14.07 26.89 -32.71
CA ASN A 639 14.53 28.28 -32.67
C ASN A 639 15.35 28.52 -31.41
N ARG A 640 16.62 28.92 -31.57
CA ARG A 640 17.51 29.27 -30.47
C ARG A 640 18.09 30.66 -30.67
N THR A 641 18.17 31.42 -29.58
CA THR A 641 18.84 32.73 -29.58
C THR A 641 19.82 32.85 -28.41
N SER A 642 20.88 33.63 -28.63
CA SER A 642 21.73 34.09 -27.53
C SER A 642 20.94 35.01 -26.59
N ARG A 643 21.34 35.10 -25.32
CA ARG A 643 20.80 36.13 -24.42
C ARG A 643 21.11 37.54 -24.97
N PRO A 644 20.31 38.57 -24.63
CA PRO A 644 20.52 39.95 -25.05
C PRO A 644 21.95 40.45 -24.80
N SER A 645 22.52 40.15 -23.64
CA SER A 645 23.90 40.51 -23.28
C SER A 645 24.98 39.90 -24.19
N LEU A 646 24.66 38.84 -24.93
CA LEU A 646 25.56 38.12 -25.85
C LEU A 646 25.17 38.30 -27.32
N GLN A 647 24.16 39.12 -27.60
CA GLN A 647 23.57 39.26 -28.93
C GLN A 647 24.29 40.33 -29.75
N LYS A 648 24.91 39.92 -30.87
CA LYS A 648 25.68 40.83 -31.76
C LYS A 648 24.81 41.54 -32.80
N GLY A 649 23.65 40.98 -33.17
CA GLY A 649 22.78 41.48 -34.24
C GLY A 649 21.48 42.09 -33.72
N LYS A 650 20.95 43.10 -34.42
CA LYS A 650 19.71 43.81 -34.06
C LYS A 650 18.42 43.09 -34.47
N PHE A 651 18.51 42.14 -35.39
CA PHE A 651 17.37 41.39 -35.92
C PHE A 651 17.56 39.88 -35.68
N LEU A 652 16.45 39.18 -35.47
CA LEU A 652 16.39 37.72 -35.36
C LEU A 652 15.60 37.15 -36.52
N ASN A 653 16.12 36.07 -37.10
CA ASN A 653 15.41 35.27 -38.09
C ASN A 653 14.88 34.01 -37.39
N LEU A 654 13.57 33.83 -37.39
CA LEU A 654 12.89 32.71 -36.75
C LEU A 654 12.19 31.88 -37.82
N LYS A 655 12.27 30.56 -37.70
CA LYS A 655 11.50 29.63 -38.55
C LYS A 655 10.20 29.29 -37.83
N CYS A 656 9.07 29.28 -38.53
CA CYS A 656 7.83 28.77 -37.99
C CYS A 656 7.07 27.96 -39.03
N ILE A 657 6.29 26.99 -38.55
CA ILE A 657 5.28 26.33 -39.37
C ILE A 657 4.17 27.33 -39.70
N SER A 658 3.65 27.27 -40.92
CA SER A 658 2.44 28.02 -41.28
C SER A 658 1.25 27.54 -40.45
N ASP A 659 0.41 28.48 -40.00
CA ASP A 659 -0.79 28.15 -39.22
C ASP A 659 -1.78 27.25 -39.98
N ALA A 660 -1.72 27.24 -41.31
CA ALA A 660 -2.51 26.31 -42.13
C ALA A 660 -2.16 24.83 -41.88
N HIS A 661 -0.97 24.54 -41.35
CA HIS A 661 -0.42 23.19 -41.17
C HIS A 661 -0.19 22.80 -39.70
N ILE A 662 -0.68 23.60 -38.74
CA ILE A 662 -0.40 23.38 -37.30
C ILE A 662 -1.26 22.29 -36.65
N ASN A 663 -2.39 21.89 -37.27
CA ASN A 663 -3.34 20.96 -36.66
C ASN A 663 -2.76 19.58 -36.27
N PRO A 664 -1.87 18.94 -37.05
CA PRO A 664 -1.19 17.72 -36.62
C PRO A 664 -0.42 17.90 -35.30
N VAL A 665 0.20 19.07 -35.09
CA VAL A 665 0.88 19.39 -33.82
C VAL A 665 -0.12 19.47 -32.67
N TYR A 666 -1.32 20.00 -32.92
CA TYR A 666 -2.40 20.03 -31.92
C TYR A 666 -2.88 18.64 -31.54
N GLU A 667 -3.22 17.81 -32.52
CA GLU A 667 -3.67 16.45 -32.27
C GLU A 667 -2.59 15.63 -31.56
N ALA A 668 -1.34 15.68 -32.01
CA ALA A 668 -0.22 15.03 -31.34
C ALA A 668 -0.02 15.50 -29.90
N THR A 669 -0.21 16.79 -29.62
CA THR A 669 -0.15 17.34 -28.25
C THR A 669 -1.26 16.73 -27.38
N ILE A 670 -2.50 16.66 -27.88
CA ILE A 670 -3.65 16.10 -27.16
C ILE A 670 -3.38 14.62 -26.82
N GLU A 671 -2.99 13.84 -27.83
CA GLU A 671 -2.72 12.40 -27.68
C GLU A 671 -1.56 12.12 -26.72
N ALA A 672 -0.46 12.87 -26.85
CA ALA A 672 0.69 12.72 -25.97
C ALA A 672 0.37 13.14 -24.53
N THR A 673 -0.44 14.18 -24.32
CA THR A 673 -0.87 14.56 -22.97
C THR A 673 -1.78 13.50 -22.34
N GLU A 674 -2.77 13.00 -23.09
CA GLU A 674 -3.67 11.93 -22.62
C GLU A 674 -2.87 10.68 -22.21
N GLU A 675 -1.98 10.19 -23.08
CA GLU A 675 -1.16 9.01 -22.78
C GLU A 675 -0.14 9.26 -21.65
N ALA A 676 0.43 10.45 -21.53
CA ALA A 676 1.35 10.78 -20.45
C ALA A 676 0.65 10.74 -19.07
N VAL A 677 -0.57 11.27 -18.95
CA VAL A 677 -1.36 11.18 -17.71
C VAL A 677 -1.66 9.73 -17.36
N LEU A 678 -2.07 8.91 -18.35
CA LEU A 678 -2.31 7.50 -18.10
C LEU A 678 -1.02 6.79 -17.65
N ASN A 679 0.11 7.01 -18.34
CA ASN A 679 1.38 6.40 -17.96
C ASN A 679 1.83 6.79 -16.54
N ALA A 680 1.54 8.01 -16.07
CA ALA A 680 1.84 8.43 -14.70
C ALA A 680 1.16 7.54 -13.64
N ILE A 681 -0.03 7.01 -13.94
CA ILE A 681 -0.83 6.19 -13.03
C ILE A 681 -0.53 4.69 -13.24
N PHE A 682 -0.44 4.26 -14.50
CA PHE A 682 -0.13 2.88 -14.86
C PHE A 682 1.24 2.42 -14.32
N CYS A 683 2.25 3.28 -14.42
CA CYS A 683 3.61 2.99 -13.98
C CYS A 683 3.79 3.08 -12.44
N SER A 684 2.76 3.48 -11.68
CA SER A 684 2.84 3.65 -10.23
C SER A 684 2.43 2.40 -9.45
N ASN A 685 3.23 2.05 -8.45
CA ASN A 685 3.14 0.80 -7.69
C ASN A 685 2.33 0.90 -6.39
N GLY A 686 1.61 2.01 -6.19
CA GLY A 686 1.00 2.33 -4.90
C GLY A 686 2.05 2.83 -3.90
N MET A 687 1.62 3.56 -2.87
CA MET A 687 2.53 4.09 -1.88
C MET A 687 1.87 4.32 -0.51
N THR A 688 2.60 3.99 0.55
CA THR A 688 2.27 4.40 1.92
C THR A 688 3.06 5.66 2.27
N GLY A 689 2.36 6.67 2.78
CA GLY A 689 2.93 7.96 3.18
C GLY A 689 2.72 8.28 4.66
N ARG A 690 2.68 9.58 4.97
CA ARG A 690 2.39 10.11 6.32
C ARG A 690 1.09 9.53 6.89
N SER A 691 1.03 9.45 8.22
CA SER A 691 -0.16 8.94 8.93
C SER A 691 -0.58 7.53 8.49
N ASP A 692 0.37 6.73 7.99
CA ASP A 692 0.15 5.39 7.42
C ASP A 692 -0.89 5.35 6.28
N ARG A 693 -1.16 6.50 5.65
CA ARG A 693 -2.07 6.61 4.50
C ARG A 693 -1.53 5.81 3.35
N PHE A 694 -2.37 4.97 2.76
CA PHE A 694 -2.02 4.18 1.59
C PHE A 694 -2.81 4.64 0.38
N CYS A 695 -2.08 4.93 -0.71
CA CYS A 695 -2.62 5.22 -2.02
C CYS A 695 -2.38 4.01 -2.93
N PRO A 696 -3.43 3.34 -3.44
CA PRO A 696 -3.30 2.11 -4.21
C PRO A 696 -2.73 2.34 -5.61
N ALA A 697 -2.11 1.31 -6.20
CA ALA A 697 -1.82 1.28 -7.63
C ALA A 697 -3.11 1.11 -8.44
N LEU A 698 -3.14 1.62 -9.68
CA LEU A 698 -4.25 1.32 -10.59
C LEU A 698 -4.27 -0.18 -10.94
N PRO A 699 -5.39 -0.90 -10.73
CA PRO A 699 -5.49 -2.31 -11.07
C PRO A 699 -5.60 -2.52 -12.59
N VAL A 700 -4.49 -2.87 -13.25
CA VAL A 700 -4.44 -3.03 -14.72
C VAL A 700 -5.46 -4.05 -15.22
N ASP A 701 -5.58 -5.19 -14.54
CA ASP A 701 -6.51 -6.25 -14.96
C ASP A 701 -7.97 -5.77 -14.92
N LEU A 702 -8.38 -5.09 -13.85
CA LEU A 702 -9.73 -4.53 -13.73
C LEU A 702 -9.99 -3.42 -14.75
N VAL A 703 -8.97 -2.63 -15.11
CA VAL A 703 -9.09 -1.64 -16.20
C VAL A 703 -9.33 -2.35 -17.54
N LEU A 704 -8.58 -3.40 -17.85
CA LEU A 704 -8.74 -4.15 -19.09
C LEU A 704 -10.10 -4.87 -19.15
N GLU A 705 -10.56 -5.42 -18.03
CA GLU A 705 -11.90 -5.98 -17.90
C GLU A 705 -12.98 -4.92 -18.11
N SER A 706 -12.83 -3.74 -17.49
CA SER A 706 -13.73 -2.61 -17.72
C SER A 706 -13.76 -2.24 -19.20
N LEU A 707 -12.62 -2.07 -19.86
CA LEU A 707 -12.59 -1.70 -21.28
C LEU A 707 -13.23 -2.76 -22.21
N LYS A 708 -13.21 -4.05 -21.82
CA LYS A 708 -13.90 -5.12 -22.55
C LYS A 708 -15.42 -5.10 -22.36
N LYS A 709 -15.91 -4.65 -21.19
CA LYS A 709 -17.33 -4.40 -20.96
C LYS A 709 -17.72 -3.18 -21.80
N GLY A 710 -18.44 -3.39 -22.90
CA GLY A 710 -18.89 -2.31 -23.79
C GLY A 710 -19.61 -1.17 -23.05
N VAL A 711 -19.81 -0.04 -23.71
CA VAL A 711 -20.59 1.07 -23.14
C VAL A 711 -22.05 0.64 -23.11
N GLU A 712 -22.64 0.53 -21.91
CA GLU A 712 -24.09 0.34 -21.77
C GLU A 712 -24.81 1.56 -22.34
N ILE A 713 -25.56 1.35 -23.42
CA ILE A 713 -26.51 2.33 -23.93
C ILE A 713 -27.83 2.01 -23.21
N ASN A 714 -28.18 2.81 -22.20
CA ASN A 714 -29.51 2.71 -21.62
C ASN A 714 -30.54 3.13 -22.69
N GLU A 715 -31.28 2.16 -23.25
CA GLU A 715 -32.41 2.41 -24.15
C GLU A 715 -33.67 2.91 -23.40
N SER A 716 -33.53 3.40 -22.16
CA SER A 716 -34.66 3.83 -21.35
C SER A 716 -34.74 5.35 -21.21
N HIS A 717 -35.33 5.98 -22.22
CA HIS A 717 -36.10 7.21 -22.05
C HIS A 717 -37.49 6.98 -22.66
N GLN A 718 -38.42 6.50 -21.82
CA GLN A 718 -39.83 6.89 -21.91
C GLN A 718 -40.07 8.04 -20.95
#